data_AF-A0A256XWE5-F1
#
_entry.id   AF-A0A256XWE5-F1
#
_cell.length_a   1.000
_cell.length_b   1.000
_cell.length_c   1.000
_cell.angle_alpha   90.00
_cell.angle_beta   90.00
_cell.angle_gamma   90.00
#
_symmetry.space_group_name_H-M   'P 1'
#
loop_
_entity.id
_entity.type
_entity.pdbx_description
1 polymer ?
#
loop_
_entity_poly.entity_id
_entity_poly.type
_entity_poly.pdbx_seq_one_letter_code
_entity_poly.pdbx_strand_id
1 'polypeptide(L)'
;MLYIFISFAPWIIYWVLCGIGNEWGIAVSFIVSLAILFPQIVRRDFNLMDLTSILYFSVAVIGTFIFGINVFVERSGVLGYLVLFVMALFSILIRQPYTLQVSKRDYPEVYWREKSFLLINNVITLVWALIFLSNTVIFLFLSRPFNIVFSNVLIVFGIVFSTVFPLKLPAYYVTREFRKYDWTVRVDPNEKKAEDEYDVIIVGSGIGGLTCGALLSKRGYKVLVLEQHYMIGGYCSSFQRKRFVFNTGVGDVSGLWEKGPITFLLKELGLKKDDLFVKNRIRYIFKGKEIDADNLDSLVRLLSEMFPEEKENIHVFFDEARKAYEECYRDAEVYGTPLPAELIVKVFGEKKLLNYPREHPHFYDWMNKTYKEKLDEYFRNEDLKTLLCALLGYIGTSPEKTPASSALTACVSYYLYGGYFTKGGALKFADSLRKVIEKYGGKVLLKHKVDEILVENGEVRGVRVGEKVFRSKIVVANANAKTTFLELVGEDKLSKEFIEYIKSLKMSPSCFMVFLGVDMDLSHYPTIIQNLDEGYGILINSNADPSLAPEGKAGLTILTLANYYDFPKRGTKEYLERKKAFANELIKKAEKIIPGLSEHIIVQDAATPKTFERYTSMPEGAIYAFDQSIDTKRPCFKTPIKGLYLASASTFPGGGVEAVVISGMICANDICGWKKS
;
A
#
# COMPACT_ATOMS: atom_id res chain seq x y z
N MET A 1 -29.91 -4.45 4.22
CA MET A 1 -30.86 -4.89 3.17
C MET A 1 -32.27 -5.16 3.70
N LEU A 2 -32.41 -5.75 4.90
CA LEU A 2 -33.72 -6.09 5.51
C LEU A 2 -34.67 -4.88 5.64
N TYR A 3 -34.11 -3.69 5.85
CA TYR A 3 -34.89 -2.46 6.01
C TYR A 3 -35.50 -1.92 4.71
N ILE A 4 -34.89 -2.16 3.55
CA ILE A 4 -35.46 -1.73 2.26
C ILE A 4 -36.80 -2.44 2.04
N PHE A 5 -36.86 -3.74 2.38
CA PHE A 5 -38.09 -4.52 2.30
C PHE A 5 -39.18 -4.01 3.24
N ILE A 6 -38.81 -3.46 4.41
CA ILE A 6 -39.76 -2.84 5.35
C ILE A 6 -40.38 -1.59 4.71
N SER A 7 -39.58 -0.69 4.12
CA SER A 7 -40.11 0.51 3.44
C SER A 7 -40.98 0.20 2.22
N PHE A 8 -40.80 -0.95 1.57
CA PHE A 8 -41.70 -1.41 0.49
C PHE A 8 -42.98 -2.09 1.00
N ALA A 9 -43.08 -2.45 2.28
CA ALA A 9 -44.22 -3.21 2.80
C ALA A 9 -45.59 -2.54 2.56
N PRO A 10 -45.77 -1.21 2.78
CA PRO A 10 -47.03 -0.53 2.45
C PRO A 10 -47.42 -0.68 0.97
N TRP A 11 -46.45 -0.57 0.06
CA TRP A 11 -46.70 -0.68 -1.38
C TRP A 11 -47.07 -2.10 -1.80
N ILE A 12 -46.41 -3.11 -1.21
CA ILE A 12 -46.71 -4.53 -1.47
C ILE A 12 -48.14 -4.84 -1.01
N ILE A 13 -48.51 -4.44 0.21
CA ILE A 13 -49.86 -4.63 0.76
C ILE A 13 -50.90 -3.97 -0.14
N TYR A 14 -50.64 -2.73 -0.54
CA TYR A 14 -51.49 -1.97 -1.44
C TYR A 14 -51.71 -2.68 -2.78
N TRP A 15 -50.64 -3.11 -3.46
CA TRP A 15 -50.74 -3.79 -4.75
C TRP A 15 -51.45 -5.15 -4.66
N VAL A 16 -51.27 -5.88 -3.55
CA VAL A 16 -51.91 -7.19 -3.34
C VAL A 16 -53.42 -7.02 -3.08
N LEU A 17 -53.79 -6.19 -2.11
CA LEU A 17 -55.18 -6.04 -1.67
C LEU A 17 -56.01 -5.24 -2.68
N CYS A 18 -55.53 -4.09 -3.15
CA CYS A 18 -56.25 -3.35 -4.19
C CYS A 18 -56.21 -4.07 -5.54
N GLY A 19 -55.19 -4.91 -5.78
CA GLY A 19 -55.13 -5.78 -6.94
C GLY A 19 -56.27 -6.81 -7.01
N ILE A 20 -56.86 -7.20 -5.89
CA ILE A 20 -58.06 -8.06 -5.86
C ILE A 20 -59.36 -7.25 -5.70
N GLY A 21 -59.29 -5.93 -5.84
CA GLY A 21 -60.43 -5.02 -5.71
C GLY A 21 -60.79 -4.65 -4.26
N ASN A 22 -59.94 -4.99 -3.28
CA ASN A 22 -60.21 -4.68 -1.87
C ASN A 22 -59.71 -3.27 -1.50
N GLU A 23 -60.64 -2.37 -1.22
CA GLU A 23 -60.38 -0.97 -0.81
C GLU A 23 -59.64 -0.86 0.53
N TRP A 24 -59.74 -1.86 1.42
CA TRP A 24 -58.98 -1.91 2.67
C TRP A 24 -57.46 -1.95 2.44
N GLY A 25 -57.02 -2.32 1.22
CA GLY A 25 -55.62 -2.22 0.84
C GLY A 25 -55.01 -0.84 1.06
N ILE A 26 -55.80 0.22 0.89
CA ILE A 26 -55.37 1.61 1.12
C ILE A 26 -55.24 1.90 2.63
N ALA A 27 -56.26 1.54 3.41
CA ALA A 27 -56.29 1.79 4.85
C ALA A 27 -55.20 1.02 5.60
N VAL A 28 -54.99 -0.26 5.26
CA VAL A 28 -53.92 -1.06 5.88
C VAL A 28 -52.55 -0.50 5.53
N SER A 29 -52.32 -0.12 4.27
CA SER A 29 -51.04 0.46 3.84
C SER A 29 -50.75 1.81 4.48
N PHE A 30 -51.79 2.62 4.73
CA PHE A 30 -51.68 3.85 5.51
C PHE A 30 -51.24 3.59 6.96
N ILE A 31 -51.88 2.64 7.65
CA ILE A 31 -51.53 2.27 9.03
C ILE A 31 -50.09 1.75 9.11
N VAL A 32 -49.69 0.88 8.17
CA VAL A 32 -48.32 0.37 8.12
C VAL A 32 -47.32 1.50 7.84
N SER A 33 -47.65 2.45 6.96
CA SER A 33 -46.80 3.63 6.70
C SER A 33 -46.62 4.48 7.95
N LEU A 34 -47.69 4.71 8.72
CA LEU A 34 -47.61 5.41 10.02
C LEU A 34 -46.71 4.68 11.02
N ALA A 35 -46.87 3.35 11.12
CA ALA A 35 -46.06 2.53 12.02
C ALA A 35 -44.56 2.57 11.67
N ILE A 36 -44.22 2.59 10.37
CA ILE A 36 -42.83 2.71 9.89
C ILE A 36 -42.24 4.11 10.15
N LEU A 37 -43.06 5.15 10.00
CA LEU A 37 -42.63 6.54 10.16
C LEU A 37 -42.47 6.95 11.63
N PHE A 38 -43.26 6.37 12.55
CA PHE A 38 -43.25 6.76 13.97
C PHE A 38 -41.86 6.70 14.63
N PRO A 39 -41.06 5.61 14.50
CA PRO A 39 -39.69 5.57 15.01
C PRO A 39 -38.76 6.62 14.38
N GLN A 40 -39.01 7.01 13.13
CA GLN A 40 -38.20 7.99 12.39
C GLN A 40 -38.43 9.41 12.90
N ILE A 41 -39.68 9.74 13.26
CA ILE A 41 -40.03 11.01 13.89
C ILE A 41 -39.28 11.17 15.22
N VAL A 42 -39.23 10.09 16.02
CA VAL A 42 -38.52 10.10 17.31
C VAL A 42 -37.02 10.30 17.12
N ARG A 43 -36.43 9.68 16.10
CA ARG A 43 -34.98 9.76 15.80
C ARG A 43 -34.57 10.98 14.96
N ARG A 44 -35.54 11.73 14.43
CA ARG A 44 -35.32 12.84 13.46
C ARG A 44 -34.50 12.42 12.23
N ASP A 45 -34.65 11.17 11.79
CA ASP A 45 -33.97 10.59 10.63
C ASP A 45 -35.02 10.05 9.65
N PHE A 46 -35.41 10.87 8.68
CA PHE A 46 -36.51 10.58 7.77
C PHE A 46 -36.05 9.95 6.47
N ASN A 47 -36.70 8.85 6.09
CA ASN A 47 -36.54 8.22 4.79
C ASN A 47 -37.51 8.84 3.76
N LEU A 48 -36.97 9.30 2.62
CA LEU A 48 -37.79 9.91 1.55
C LEU A 48 -38.89 8.97 1.05
N MET A 49 -38.62 7.67 0.99
CA MET A 49 -39.61 6.67 0.56
C MET A 49 -40.76 6.55 1.56
N ASP A 50 -40.47 6.57 2.86
CA ASP A 50 -41.49 6.43 3.91
C ASP A 50 -42.34 7.71 4.00
N LEU A 51 -41.72 8.89 3.82
CA LEU A 51 -42.43 10.17 3.65
C LEU A 51 -43.34 10.19 2.42
N THR A 52 -42.88 9.63 1.30
CA THR A 52 -43.69 9.51 0.08
C THR A 52 -44.87 8.56 0.30
N SER A 53 -44.63 7.45 0.99
CA SER A 53 -45.66 6.45 1.31
C SER A 53 -46.77 7.08 2.16
N ILE A 54 -46.42 7.77 3.26
CA ILE A 54 -47.43 8.40 4.11
C ILE A 54 -48.21 9.49 3.36
N LEU A 55 -47.53 10.30 2.54
CA LEU A 55 -48.18 11.35 1.76
C LEU A 55 -49.19 10.75 0.77
N TYR A 56 -48.76 9.76 0.00
CA TYR A 56 -49.60 9.08 -0.98
C TYR A 56 -50.81 8.41 -0.33
N PHE A 57 -50.59 7.61 0.72
CA PHE A 57 -51.68 6.88 1.37
C PHE A 57 -52.62 7.81 2.15
N SER A 58 -52.16 8.95 2.66
CA SER A 58 -53.05 9.97 3.23
C SER A 58 -54.03 10.50 2.17
N VAL A 59 -53.52 10.85 0.99
CA VAL A 59 -54.33 11.33 -0.13
C VAL A 59 -55.27 10.22 -0.62
N ALA A 60 -54.79 8.99 -0.74
CA ALA A 60 -55.58 7.85 -1.19
C ALA A 60 -56.71 7.48 -0.21
N VAL A 61 -56.45 7.52 1.11
CA VAL A 61 -57.48 7.29 2.15
C VAL A 61 -58.58 8.34 2.05
N ILE A 62 -58.20 9.62 2.00
CA ILE A 62 -59.15 10.73 1.88
C ILE A 62 -59.94 10.61 0.56
N GLY A 63 -59.25 10.41 -0.56
CA GLY A 63 -59.88 10.26 -1.87
C GLY A 63 -60.89 9.11 -1.92
N THR A 64 -60.51 7.94 -1.41
CA THR A 64 -61.34 6.72 -1.52
C THR A 64 -62.49 6.73 -0.52
N PHE A 65 -62.22 6.96 0.76
CA PHE A 65 -63.22 6.79 1.83
C PHE A 65 -64.04 8.05 2.13
N ILE A 66 -63.55 9.26 1.81
CA ILE A 66 -64.29 10.51 2.03
C ILE A 66 -64.95 10.98 0.73
N PHE A 67 -64.23 10.94 -0.39
CA PHE A 67 -64.72 11.45 -1.67
C PHE A 67 -65.22 10.37 -2.64
N GLY A 68 -65.14 9.07 -2.29
CA GLY A 68 -65.62 7.97 -3.11
C GLY A 68 -64.85 7.74 -4.42
N ILE A 69 -63.58 8.18 -4.47
CA ILE A 69 -62.74 8.09 -5.68
C ILE A 69 -62.09 6.70 -5.76
N ASN A 70 -62.63 5.83 -6.61
CA ASN A 70 -62.14 4.44 -6.76
C ASN A 70 -60.84 4.29 -7.57
N VAL A 71 -60.32 5.37 -8.17
CA VAL A 71 -59.12 5.32 -9.02
C VAL A 71 -57.90 4.76 -8.29
N PHE A 72 -57.79 5.00 -6.97
CA PHE A 72 -56.73 4.47 -6.12
C PHE A 72 -56.85 2.97 -5.90
N VAL A 73 -58.00 2.34 -6.14
CA VAL A 73 -58.15 0.88 -6.07
C VAL A 73 -57.96 0.29 -7.48
N GLU A 74 -58.70 0.82 -8.45
CA GLU A 74 -58.77 0.31 -9.83
C GLU A 74 -57.44 0.46 -10.60
N ARG A 75 -56.72 1.56 -10.38
CA ARG A 75 -55.44 1.86 -11.06
C ARG A 75 -54.24 1.78 -10.13
N SER A 76 -54.34 0.94 -9.09
CA SER A 76 -53.33 0.81 -8.04
C SER A 76 -51.92 0.50 -8.52
N GLY A 77 -51.77 -0.34 -9.56
CA GLY A 77 -50.48 -0.59 -10.20
C GLY A 77 -49.88 0.67 -10.84
N VAL A 78 -50.63 1.33 -11.72
CA VAL A 78 -50.17 2.53 -12.45
C VAL A 78 -49.84 3.66 -11.48
N LEU A 79 -50.76 4.01 -10.58
CA LEU A 79 -50.56 5.13 -9.66
C LEU A 79 -49.43 4.87 -8.68
N GLY A 80 -49.33 3.64 -8.14
CA GLY A 80 -48.28 3.31 -7.19
C GLY A 80 -46.88 3.38 -7.81
N TYR A 81 -46.71 2.76 -8.99
CA TYR A 81 -45.42 2.82 -9.68
C TYR A 81 -45.07 4.24 -10.18
N LEU A 82 -46.05 5.03 -10.63
CA LEU A 82 -45.82 6.40 -11.05
C LEU A 82 -45.32 7.27 -9.89
N VAL A 83 -45.93 7.14 -8.71
CA VAL A 83 -45.50 7.89 -7.52
C VAL A 83 -44.09 7.49 -7.08
N LEU A 84 -43.78 6.19 -7.09
CA LEU A 84 -42.43 5.71 -6.79
C LEU A 84 -41.40 6.19 -7.83
N PHE A 85 -41.77 6.26 -9.10
CA PHE A 85 -40.92 6.84 -10.15
C PHE A 85 -40.64 8.32 -9.90
N VAL A 86 -41.67 9.12 -9.63
CA VAL A 86 -41.53 10.56 -9.35
C VAL A 86 -40.66 10.78 -8.11
N MET A 87 -40.85 9.99 -7.06
CA MET A 87 -40.02 10.01 -5.85
C MET A 87 -38.56 9.68 -6.16
N ALA A 88 -38.30 8.61 -6.91
CA ALA A 88 -36.94 8.22 -7.28
C ALA A 88 -36.25 9.32 -8.10
N LEU A 89 -36.94 9.91 -9.08
CA LEU A 89 -36.43 11.01 -9.89
C LEU A 89 -36.16 12.27 -9.05
N PHE A 90 -37.10 12.64 -8.17
CA PHE A 90 -36.94 13.76 -7.26
C PHE A 90 -35.74 13.57 -6.33
N SER A 91 -35.53 12.35 -5.83
CA SER A 91 -34.40 12.01 -4.96
C SER A 91 -33.04 12.23 -5.65
N ILE A 92 -32.93 11.91 -6.94
CA ILE A 92 -31.74 12.19 -7.75
C ILE A 92 -31.59 13.71 -7.94
N LEU A 93 -32.67 14.42 -8.24
CA LEU A 93 -32.65 15.86 -8.51
C LEU A 93 -32.13 16.67 -7.31
N ILE A 94 -32.53 16.30 -6.09
CA ILE A 94 -32.05 16.93 -4.85
C ILE A 94 -30.68 16.41 -4.40
N ARG A 95 -30.01 15.57 -5.21
CA ARG A 95 -28.72 14.92 -4.91
C ARG A 95 -28.72 14.07 -3.64
N GLN A 96 -29.89 13.53 -3.28
CA GLN A 96 -30.07 12.59 -2.17
C GLN A 96 -30.83 11.36 -2.67
N PRO A 97 -30.18 10.49 -3.47
CA PRO A 97 -30.82 9.27 -3.97
C PRO A 97 -31.45 8.50 -2.82
N TYR A 98 -32.72 8.09 -2.94
CA TYR A 98 -33.44 7.47 -1.81
C TYR A 98 -32.77 6.18 -1.31
N THR A 99 -32.00 5.51 -2.18
CA THR A 99 -31.23 4.32 -1.79
C THR A 99 -30.07 4.63 -0.85
N LEU A 100 -29.56 5.87 -0.85
CA LEU A 100 -28.44 6.29 0.01
C LEU A 100 -28.77 6.16 1.49
N GLN A 101 -29.96 6.60 1.91
CA GLN A 101 -30.34 6.55 3.33
C GLN A 101 -30.43 5.11 3.84
N VAL A 102 -30.84 4.18 2.98
CA VAL A 102 -30.88 2.76 3.31
C VAL A 102 -29.46 2.17 3.33
N SER A 103 -28.64 2.50 2.32
CA SER A 103 -27.24 2.09 2.28
C SER A 103 -26.45 2.62 3.47
N LYS A 104 -26.71 3.84 3.97
CA LYS A 104 -26.03 4.37 5.16
C LYS A 104 -26.14 3.44 6.38
N ARG A 105 -27.22 2.66 6.49
CA ARG A 105 -27.40 1.72 7.61
C ARG A 105 -26.64 0.40 7.43
N ASP A 106 -26.37 0.01 6.18
CA ASP A 106 -25.65 -1.21 5.85
C ASP A 106 -24.13 -0.98 5.69
N TYR A 107 -23.70 0.28 5.54
CA TYR A 107 -22.33 0.68 5.26
C TYR A 107 -21.77 1.63 6.32
N PRO A 108 -20.48 1.51 6.71
CA PRO A 108 -19.82 2.41 7.66
C PRO A 108 -19.95 3.89 7.29
N GLU A 109 -20.00 4.75 8.30
CA GLU A 109 -20.13 6.20 8.13
C GLU A 109 -19.04 6.83 7.25
N VAL A 110 -17.83 6.25 7.28
CA VAL A 110 -16.68 6.65 6.45
C VAL A 110 -17.02 6.63 4.96
N TYR A 111 -17.86 5.68 4.50
CA TYR A 111 -18.27 5.60 3.09
C TYR A 111 -19.27 6.66 2.67
N TRP A 112 -20.01 7.25 3.61
CA TRP A 112 -21.21 8.03 3.26
C TRP A 112 -20.90 9.28 2.45
N ARG A 113 -19.64 9.74 2.49
CA ARG A 113 -19.14 10.93 1.79
C ARG A 113 -18.28 10.60 0.58
N GLU A 114 -17.97 9.32 0.34
CA GLU A 114 -17.16 8.94 -0.81
C GLU A 114 -17.88 9.15 -2.13
N LYS A 115 -17.16 9.68 -3.12
CA LYS A 115 -17.70 9.89 -4.48
C LYS A 115 -18.16 8.58 -5.11
N SER A 116 -17.42 7.49 -4.90
CA SER A 116 -17.74 6.14 -5.35
C SER A 116 -19.05 5.63 -4.74
N PHE A 117 -19.22 5.78 -3.42
CA PHE A 117 -20.42 5.36 -2.69
C PHE A 117 -21.66 6.15 -3.14
N LEU A 118 -21.53 7.46 -3.31
CA LEU A 118 -22.61 8.31 -3.82
C LEU A 118 -22.95 7.96 -5.28
N LEU A 119 -21.96 7.71 -6.13
CA LEU A 119 -22.16 7.28 -7.52
C LEU A 119 -22.91 5.95 -7.59
N ILE A 120 -22.53 4.95 -6.79
CA ILE A 120 -23.20 3.64 -6.75
C ILE A 120 -24.68 3.82 -6.38
N ASN A 121 -24.99 4.62 -5.35
CA ASN A 121 -26.36 4.86 -4.93
C ASN A 121 -27.17 5.63 -5.99
N ASN A 122 -26.56 6.60 -6.69
CA ASN A 122 -27.20 7.29 -7.81
C ASN A 122 -27.56 6.31 -8.94
N VAL A 123 -26.65 5.40 -9.30
CA VAL A 123 -26.91 4.39 -10.35
C VAL A 123 -28.02 3.44 -9.93
N ILE A 124 -28.01 2.96 -8.69
CA ILE A 124 -29.05 2.06 -8.18
C ILE A 124 -30.42 2.76 -8.19
N THR A 125 -30.46 4.02 -7.73
CA THR A 125 -31.70 4.81 -7.73
C THR A 125 -32.21 5.05 -9.15
N LEU A 126 -31.33 5.32 -10.12
CA LEU A 126 -31.70 5.49 -11.51
C LEU A 126 -32.29 4.20 -12.11
N VAL A 127 -31.69 3.04 -11.82
CA VAL A 127 -32.22 1.73 -12.24
C VAL A 127 -33.61 1.49 -11.67
N TRP A 128 -33.84 1.81 -10.39
CA TRP A 128 -35.16 1.71 -9.80
C TRP A 128 -36.17 2.70 -10.40
N ALA A 129 -35.77 3.94 -10.71
CA ALA A 129 -36.63 4.88 -11.41
C ALA A 129 -37.08 4.32 -12.77
N LEU A 130 -36.15 3.74 -13.55
CA LEU A 130 -36.48 3.09 -14.83
C LEU A 130 -37.39 1.88 -14.66
N ILE A 131 -37.18 1.07 -13.62
CA ILE A 131 -38.06 -0.07 -13.29
C ILE A 131 -39.48 0.42 -12.95
N PHE A 132 -39.61 1.45 -12.12
CA PHE A 132 -40.91 2.01 -11.76
C PHE A 132 -41.62 2.64 -12.96
N LEU A 133 -40.90 3.36 -13.82
CA LEU A 133 -41.46 3.89 -15.06
C LEU A 133 -41.92 2.76 -15.99
N SER A 134 -41.09 1.74 -16.18
CA SER A 134 -41.41 0.58 -17.01
C SER A 134 -42.63 -0.17 -16.47
N ASN A 135 -42.71 -0.36 -15.16
CA ASN A 135 -43.88 -0.96 -14.51
C ASN A 135 -45.14 -0.11 -14.69
N THR A 136 -45.03 1.23 -14.61
CA THR A 136 -46.15 2.13 -14.89
C THR A 136 -46.69 1.91 -16.30
N VAL A 137 -45.80 1.84 -17.30
CA VAL A 137 -46.15 1.55 -18.71
C VAL A 137 -46.73 0.14 -18.86
N ILE A 138 -46.15 -0.87 -18.22
CA ILE A 138 -46.65 -2.25 -18.25
C ILE A 138 -48.09 -2.33 -17.73
N PHE A 139 -48.39 -1.69 -16.60
CA PHE A 139 -49.74 -1.67 -16.04
C PHE A 139 -50.72 -0.81 -16.82
N LEU A 140 -50.25 0.11 -17.67
CA LEU A 140 -51.09 0.88 -18.59
C LEU A 140 -51.49 0.07 -19.83
N PHE A 141 -50.58 -0.74 -20.38
CA PHE A 141 -50.75 -1.35 -21.70
C PHE A 141 -50.94 -2.87 -21.70
N LEU A 142 -50.53 -3.59 -20.65
CA LEU A 142 -50.67 -5.06 -20.57
C LEU A 142 -51.80 -5.46 -19.61
N SER A 143 -52.54 -6.50 -20.01
CA SER A 143 -53.58 -7.13 -19.19
C SER A 143 -53.01 -8.23 -18.28
N ARG A 144 -53.83 -8.70 -17.33
CA ARG A 144 -53.48 -9.86 -16.50
C ARG A 144 -53.49 -11.14 -17.35
N PRO A 145 -52.58 -12.11 -17.07
CA PRO A 145 -51.57 -12.11 -16.01
C PRO A 145 -50.23 -11.46 -16.40
N PHE A 146 -50.07 -11.04 -17.66
CA PHE A 146 -48.78 -10.60 -18.20
C PHE A 146 -48.19 -9.39 -17.48
N ASN A 147 -49.02 -8.41 -17.12
CA ASN A 147 -48.54 -7.24 -16.37
C ASN A 147 -47.87 -7.59 -15.04
N ILE A 148 -48.45 -8.53 -14.26
CA ILE A 148 -47.91 -9.02 -12.99
C ILE A 148 -46.60 -9.76 -13.24
N VAL A 149 -46.55 -10.66 -14.22
CA VAL A 149 -45.36 -11.46 -14.52
C VAL A 149 -44.19 -10.57 -14.90
N PHE A 150 -44.36 -9.69 -15.89
CA PHE A 150 -43.28 -8.80 -16.32
C PHE A 150 -42.85 -7.82 -15.22
N SER A 151 -43.81 -7.32 -14.45
CA SER A 151 -43.48 -6.42 -13.34
C SER A 151 -42.65 -7.10 -12.27
N ASN A 152 -43.05 -8.30 -11.85
CA ASN A 152 -42.30 -9.07 -10.86
C ASN A 152 -40.89 -9.42 -11.36
N VAL A 153 -40.72 -9.74 -12.64
CA VAL A 153 -39.40 -9.96 -13.25
C VAL A 153 -38.51 -8.71 -13.12
N LEU A 154 -39.05 -7.53 -13.42
CA LEU A 154 -38.30 -6.27 -13.27
C LEU A 154 -37.97 -5.94 -11.81
N ILE A 155 -38.89 -6.20 -10.87
CA ILE A 155 -38.63 -6.02 -9.43
C ILE A 155 -37.53 -6.97 -8.95
N VAL A 156 -37.61 -8.26 -9.31
CA VAL A 156 -36.58 -9.25 -8.99
C VAL A 156 -35.23 -8.83 -9.56
N PHE A 157 -35.20 -8.36 -10.82
CA PHE A 157 -34.00 -7.79 -11.42
C PHE A 157 -33.45 -6.60 -10.61
N GLY A 158 -34.30 -5.65 -10.22
CA GLY A 158 -33.91 -4.48 -9.41
C GLY A 158 -33.29 -4.88 -8.06
N ILE A 159 -33.89 -5.86 -7.39
CA ILE A 159 -33.37 -6.43 -6.14
C ILE A 159 -31.99 -7.04 -6.39
N VAL A 160 -31.88 -8.00 -7.32
CA VAL A 160 -30.61 -8.67 -7.64
C VAL A 160 -29.53 -7.64 -8.01
N PHE A 161 -29.86 -6.66 -8.85
CA PHE A 161 -28.95 -5.57 -9.23
C PHE A 161 -28.47 -4.79 -8.00
N SER A 162 -29.38 -4.37 -7.12
CA SER A 162 -29.06 -3.62 -5.91
C SER A 162 -28.20 -4.41 -4.91
N THR A 163 -28.27 -5.74 -4.94
CA THR A 163 -27.43 -6.60 -4.09
C THR A 163 -26.04 -6.86 -4.68
N VAL A 164 -25.94 -7.07 -5.99
CA VAL A 164 -24.71 -7.51 -6.65
C VAL A 164 -23.86 -6.33 -7.12
N PHE A 165 -24.48 -5.26 -7.59
CA PHE A 165 -23.79 -4.12 -8.20
C PHE A 165 -22.82 -3.40 -7.24
N PRO A 166 -23.19 -3.08 -5.98
CA PRO A 166 -22.26 -2.47 -5.01
C PRO A 166 -21.02 -3.32 -4.71
N LEU A 167 -21.13 -4.65 -4.81
CA LEU A 167 -20.02 -5.57 -4.58
C LEU A 167 -19.11 -5.68 -5.81
N LYS A 168 -19.72 -5.88 -6.99
CA LYS A 168 -18.99 -6.15 -8.22
C LYS A 168 -18.32 -4.92 -8.80
N LEU A 169 -18.93 -3.74 -8.71
CA LEU A 169 -18.41 -2.54 -9.37
C LEU A 169 -17.07 -2.07 -8.78
N PRO A 170 -16.93 -1.86 -7.44
CA PRO A 170 -15.64 -1.45 -6.86
C PRO A 170 -14.55 -2.49 -7.10
N ALA A 171 -14.87 -3.78 -6.91
CA ALA A 171 -13.94 -4.87 -7.14
C ALA A 171 -13.48 -4.93 -8.61
N TYR A 172 -14.38 -4.71 -9.56
CA TYR A 172 -14.04 -4.63 -10.97
C TYR A 172 -13.06 -3.48 -11.25
N TYR A 173 -13.35 -2.26 -10.77
CA TYR A 173 -12.48 -1.11 -11.01
C TYR A 173 -11.08 -1.28 -10.41
N VAL A 174 -11.00 -1.76 -9.16
CA VAL A 174 -9.72 -2.01 -8.47
C VAL A 174 -8.92 -3.09 -9.17
N THR A 175 -9.57 -4.17 -9.64
CA THR A 175 -8.86 -5.29 -10.29
C THR A 175 -8.68 -5.13 -11.79
N ARG A 176 -9.26 -4.11 -12.44
CA ARG A 176 -9.31 -4.00 -13.91
C ARG A 176 -7.93 -4.05 -14.56
N GLU A 177 -6.99 -3.26 -14.04
CA GLU A 177 -5.63 -3.22 -14.58
C GLU A 177 -4.87 -4.50 -14.22
N PHE A 178 -4.98 -4.97 -12.98
CA PHE A 178 -4.32 -6.19 -12.51
C PHE A 178 -4.78 -7.45 -13.28
N ARG A 179 -6.07 -7.56 -13.63
CA ARG A 179 -6.62 -8.69 -14.41
C ARG A 179 -5.95 -8.87 -15.77
N LYS A 180 -5.42 -7.80 -16.38
CA LYS A 180 -4.65 -7.89 -17.63
C LYS A 180 -3.38 -8.75 -17.46
N TYR A 181 -2.85 -8.80 -16.24
CA TYR A 181 -1.59 -9.46 -15.90
C TYR A 181 -1.78 -10.62 -14.92
N ASP A 182 -3.02 -11.01 -14.59
CA ASP A 182 -3.27 -12.10 -13.64
C ASP A 182 -3.21 -13.49 -14.30
N TRP A 183 -2.14 -13.73 -15.04
CA TRP A 183 -1.83 -15.04 -15.62
C TRP A 183 -1.33 -16.02 -14.55
N THR A 184 -1.41 -17.32 -14.80
CA THR A 184 -0.84 -18.35 -13.90
C THR A 184 0.13 -19.21 -14.67
N VAL A 185 1.28 -19.49 -14.06
CA VAL A 185 2.26 -20.47 -14.56
C VAL A 185 2.29 -21.64 -13.60
N ARG A 186 1.93 -22.83 -14.09
CA ARG A 186 2.00 -24.06 -13.28
C ARG A 186 3.42 -24.61 -13.36
N VAL A 187 4.01 -24.81 -12.18
CA VAL A 187 5.30 -25.47 -12.00
C VAL A 187 5.10 -26.54 -10.94
N ASP A 188 5.49 -27.78 -11.24
CA ASP A 188 5.56 -28.85 -10.25
C ASP A 188 7.00 -28.93 -9.72
N PRO A 189 7.25 -28.57 -8.45
CA PRO A 189 8.58 -28.61 -7.86
C PRO A 189 9.21 -30.02 -7.80
N ASN A 190 8.39 -31.07 -7.93
CA ASN A 190 8.86 -32.46 -7.89
C ASN A 190 9.29 -32.98 -9.27
N GLU A 191 9.00 -32.23 -10.34
CA GLU A 191 9.40 -32.60 -11.69
C GLU A 191 10.92 -32.52 -11.85
N LYS A 192 11.53 -33.59 -12.36
CA LYS A 192 12.98 -33.62 -12.63
C LYS A 192 13.33 -32.54 -13.67
N LYS A 193 14.24 -31.64 -13.31
CA LYS A 193 14.75 -30.60 -14.20
C LYS A 193 16.09 -30.99 -14.82
N ALA A 194 16.33 -30.57 -16.05
CA ALA A 194 17.66 -30.61 -16.65
C ALA A 194 18.68 -29.76 -15.84
N GLU A 195 19.97 -29.90 -16.16
CA GLU A 195 21.06 -29.25 -15.42
C GLU A 195 20.89 -27.73 -15.29
N ASP A 196 20.56 -27.07 -16.41
CA ASP A 196 20.36 -25.62 -16.50
C ASP A 196 18.88 -25.21 -16.54
N GLU A 197 17.99 -26.09 -16.12
CA GLU A 197 16.56 -25.81 -15.99
C GLU A 197 16.18 -25.64 -14.51
N TYR A 198 15.38 -24.62 -14.23
CA TYR A 198 14.97 -24.22 -12.89
C TYR A 198 13.46 -23.96 -12.88
N ASP A 199 12.86 -24.09 -11.69
CA ASP A 199 11.47 -23.74 -11.49
C ASP A 199 11.27 -22.23 -11.54
N VAL A 200 12.21 -21.51 -10.92
CA VAL A 200 12.22 -20.05 -10.81
C VAL A 200 13.65 -19.55 -10.92
N ILE A 201 13.85 -18.54 -11.78
CA ILE A 201 15.12 -17.79 -11.86
C ILE A 201 14.87 -16.38 -11.32
N ILE A 202 15.77 -15.88 -10.47
CA ILE A 202 15.72 -14.55 -9.88
C ILE A 202 16.89 -13.73 -10.41
N VAL A 203 16.58 -12.58 -11.00
CA VAL A 203 17.58 -11.65 -11.56
C VAL A 203 17.85 -10.55 -10.54
N GLY A 204 19.01 -10.65 -9.87
CA GLY A 204 19.48 -9.72 -8.84
C GLY A 204 19.25 -10.21 -7.41
N SER A 205 20.26 -10.04 -6.54
CA SER A 205 20.28 -10.52 -5.15
C SER A 205 20.01 -9.44 -4.10
N GLY A 206 19.27 -8.38 -4.45
CA GLY A 206 18.69 -7.48 -3.44
C GLY A 206 17.70 -8.20 -2.52
N ILE A 207 17.33 -7.58 -1.40
CA ILE A 207 16.51 -8.21 -0.34
C ILE A 207 15.18 -8.78 -0.83
N GLY A 208 14.47 -8.11 -1.76
CA GLY A 208 13.21 -8.62 -2.30
C GLY A 208 13.35 -9.95 -3.05
N GLY A 209 14.31 -10.03 -3.98
CA GLY A 209 14.67 -11.27 -4.67
C GLY A 209 15.19 -12.37 -3.75
N LEU A 210 16.04 -12.04 -2.77
CA LEU A 210 16.51 -13.03 -1.79
C LEU A 210 15.39 -13.54 -0.89
N THR A 211 14.46 -12.68 -0.49
CA THR A 211 13.27 -13.06 0.29
C THR A 211 12.39 -14.01 -0.51
N CYS A 212 12.10 -13.67 -1.77
CA CYS A 212 11.32 -14.51 -2.67
C CYS A 212 12.00 -15.88 -2.86
N GLY A 213 13.31 -15.87 -3.14
CA GLY A 213 14.09 -17.09 -3.35
C GLY A 213 14.15 -17.99 -2.11
N ALA A 214 14.35 -17.42 -0.92
CA ALA A 214 14.42 -18.17 0.33
C ALA A 214 13.09 -18.88 0.64
N LEU A 215 11.97 -18.18 0.48
CA LEU A 215 10.63 -18.75 0.68
C LEU A 215 10.32 -19.84 -0.35
N LEU A 216 10.60 -19.60 -1.63
CA LEU A 216 10.37 -20.58 -2.69
C LEU A 216 11.24 -21.83 -2.51
N SER A 217 12.52 -21.66 -2.17
CA SER A 217 13.43 -22.79 -1.91
C SER A 217 12.94 -23.61 -0.72
N LYS A 218 12.55 -22.96 0.39
CA LYS A 218 11.95 -23.65 1.55
C LYS A 218 10.68 -24.42 1.19
N ARG A 219 9.90 -23.92 0.22
CA ARG A 219 8.67 -24.55 -0.30
C ARG A 219 8.95 -25.63 -1.37
N GLY A 220 10.22 -25.98 -1.62
CA GLY A 220 10.65 -27.09 -2.47
C GLY A 220 10.96 -26.72 -3.93
N TYR A 221 10.83 -25.45 -4.33
CA TYR A 221 11.15 -25.02 -5.70
C TYR A 221 12.66 -25.01 -5.94
N LYS A 222 13.08 -25.48 -7.12
CA LYS A 222 14.47 -25.37 -7.60
C LYS A 222 14.74 -23.93 -8.07
N VAL A 223 15.28 -23.11 -7.17
CA VAL A 223 15.55 -21.68 -7.40
C VAL A 223 17.00 -21.42 -7.83
N LEU A 224 17.17 -20.52 -8.80
CA LEU A 224 18.46 -19.93 -9.16
C LEU A 224 18.42 -18.41 -9.00
N VAL A 225 19.32 -17.84 -8.21
CA VAL A 225 19.54 -16.39 -8.12
C VAL A 225 20.82 -16.04 -8.88
N LEU A 226 20.73 -15.07 -9.79
CA LEU A 226 21.85 -14.57 -10.57
C LEU A 226 22.18 -13.13 -10.15
N GLU A 227 23.41 -12.91 -9.70
CA GLU A 227 23.90 -11.62 -9.23
C GLU A 227 25.07 -11.15 -10.11
N GLN A 228 24.97 -9.92 -10.62
CA GLN A 228 26.02 -9.31 -11.45
C GLN A 228 27.29 -8.99 -10.66
N HIS A 229 27.15 -8.65 -9.38
CA HIS A 229 28.24 -8.22 -8.52
C HIS A 229 28.97 -9.41 -7.90
N TYR A 230 30.14 -9.18 -7.31
CA TYR A 230 30.87 -10.20 -6.54
C TYR A 230 30.36 -10.34 -5.10
N MET A 231 29.34 -9.58 -4.72
CA MET A 231 28.69 -9.59 -3.41
C MET A 231 27.18 -9.54 -3.60
N ILE A 232 26.44 -10.11 -2.64
CA ILE A 232 24.98 -10.06 -2.60
C ILE A 232 24.46 -8.80 -1.91
N GLY A 233 23.13 -8.62 -1.93
CA GLY A 233 22.40 -7.71 -1.04
C GLY A 233 22.06 -6.35 -1.64
N GLY A 234 22.70 -5.95 -2.74
CA GLY A 234 22.48 -4.63 -3.35
C GLY A 234 22.77 -3.50 -2.36
N TYR A 235 21.80 -2.61 -2.12
CA TYR A 235 21.93 -1.55 -1.10
C TYR A 235 22.04 -2.09 0.34
N CYS A 236 21.57 -3.31 0.61
CA CYS A 236 21.72 -4.00 1.88
C CYS A 236 23.02 -4.84 1.88
N SER A 237 24.13 -4.19 1.58
CA SER A 237 25.48 -4.78 1.63
C SER A 237 26.41 -3.94 2.50
N SER A 238 27.60 -4.47 2.74
CA SER A 238 28.63 -3.83 3.54
C SER A 238 29.98 -4.03 2.86
N PHE A 239 30.91 -3.11 3.06
CA PHE A 239 32.27 -3.22 2.56
C PHE A 239 33.28 -2.90 3.67
N GLN A 240 34.47 -3.47 3.54
CA GLN A 240 35.55 -3.27 4.50
C GLN A 240 36.64 -2.37 3.92
N ARG A 241 37.12 -1.42 4.71
CA ARG A 241 38.32 -0.62 4.44
C ARG A 241 39.24 -0.66 5.64
N LYS A 242 40.46 -1.16 5.45
CA LYS A 242 41.37 -1.51 6.55
C LYS A 242 40.63 -2.44 7.54
N ARG A 243 40.46 -2.03 8.80
CA ARG A 243 39.77 -2.79 9.85
C ARG A 243 38.36 -2.25 10.17
N PHE A 244 37.78 -1.41 9.31
CA PHE A 244 36.46 -0.83 9.49
C PHE A 244 35.46 -1.40 8.49
N VAL A 245 34.25 -1.72 8.97
CA VAL A 245 33.14 -2.21 8.15
C VAL A 245 32.08 -1.11 8.03
N PHE A 246 31.69 -0.79 6.80
CA PHE A 246 30.71 0.24 6.48
C PHE A 246 29.53 -0.36 5.71
N ASN A 247 28.30 0.04 6.06
CA ASN A 247 27.11 -0.32 5.29
C ASN A 247 26.99 0.57 4.04
N THR A 248 26.57 -0.01 2.92
CA THR A 248 26.47 0.72 1.64
C THR A 248 25.23 1.60 1.52
N GLY A 249 24.19 1.35 2.32
CA GLY A 249 22.94 2.10 2.24
C GLY A 249 21.97 1.87 3.40
N VAL A 250 21.97 0.69 4.03
CA VAL A 250 21.04 0.39 5.14
C VAL A 250 21.68 0.72 6.49
N GLY A 251 21.08 1.65 7.23
CA GLY A 251 21.43 1.97 8.62
C GLY A 251 20.31 1.73 9.63
N ASP A 252 19.09 1.56 9.15
CA ASP A 252 17.89 1.46 9.98
C ASP A 252 16.83 0.59 9.31
N VAL A 253 16.19 -0.28 10.09
CA VAL A 253 15.26 -1.31 9.60
C VAL A 253 14.01 -1.37 10.50
N SER A 254 12.84 -1.14 9.90
CA SER A 254 11.52 -1.32 10.53
C SER A 254 10.95 -2.73 10.30
N GLY A 255 9.72 -3.00 10.74
CA GLY A 255 9.04 -4.28 10.51
C GLY A 255 9.50 -5.44 11.40
N LEU A 256 10.25 -5.13 12.48
CA LEU A 256 10.79 -6.09 13.45
C LEU A 256 10.03 -6.13 14.79
N TRP A 257 8.86 -5.49 14.86
CA TRP A 257 7.91 -5.65 15.97
C TRP A 257 7.14 -6.98 15.85
N GLU A 258 6.32 -7.35 16.83
CA GLU A 258 5.73 -8.69 16.94
C GLU A 258 4.96 -9.16 15.69
N LYS A 259 4.14 -8.29 15.09
CA LYS A 259 3.40 -8.60 13.85
C LYS A 259 4.02 -8.01 12.59
N GLY A 260 5.27 -7.54 12.68
CA GLY A 260 5.97 -6.95 11.56
C GLY A 260 6.33 -8.00 10.49
N PRO A 261 6.37 -7.61 9.20
CA PRO A 261 6.59 -8.53 8.09
C PRO A 261 8.00 -9.15 8.10
N ILE A 262 9.01 -8.44 8.62
CA ILE A 262 10.35 -9.01 8.79
C ILE A 262 10.34 -10.04 9.92
N THR A 263 9.69 -9.76 11.05
CA THR A 263 9.52 -10.76 12.13
C THR A 263 8.81 -12.02 11.62
N PHE A 264 7.75 -11.85 10.83
CA PHE A 264 7.05 -12.97 10.19
C PHE A 264 8.01 -13.77 9.28
N LEU A 265 8.75 -13.08 8.40
CA LEU A 265 9.73 -13.72 7.51
C LEU A 265 10.77 -14.51 8.31
N LEU A 266 11.36 -13.92 9.35
CA LEU A 266 12.37 -14.60 10.17
C LEU A 266 11.80 -15.86 10.81
N LYS A 267 10.60 -15.80 11.38
CA LYS A 267 9.91 -16.97 11.94
C LYS A 267 9.68 -18.04 10.86
N GLU A 268 9.19 -17.62 9.69
CA GLU A 268 8.96 -18.52 8.57
C GLU A 268 10.26 -19.17 8.11
N LEU A 269 11.40 -18.49 8.13
CA LEU A 269 12.68 -19.07 7.73
C LEU A 269 13.43 -19.79 8.86
N GLY A 270 12.90 -19.80 10.09
CA GLY A 270 13.55 -20.38 11.27
C GLY A 270 14.77 -19.57 11.74
N LEU A 271 14.79 -18.27 11.48
CA LEU A 271 15.83 -17.32 11.89
C LEU A 271 15.37 -16.57 13.15
N LYS A 272 16.32 -16.23 14.03
CA LYS A 272 16.03 -15.46 15.25
C LYS A 272 16.36 -13.99 15.05
N LYS A 273 15.43 -13.10 15.47
CA LYS A 273 15.62 -11.65 15.43
C LYS A 273 16.88 -11.22 16.18
N ASP A 274 17.05 -11.69 17.42
CA ASP A 274 18.14 -11.22 18.29
C ASP A 274 19.54 -11.69 17.83
N ASP A 275 19.62 -12.69 16.95
CA ASP A 275 20.88 -13.12 16.35
C ASP A 275 21.32 -12.15 15.23
N LEU A 276 20.37 -11.45 14.61
CA LEU A 276 20.60 -10.64 13.41
C LEU A 276 20.47 -9.14 13.64
N PHE A 277 19.67 -8.71 14.62
CA PHE A 277 19.31 -7.31 14.78
C PHE A 277 19.52 -6.80 16.20
N VAL A 278 19.84 -5.52 16.30
CA VAL A 278 19.95 -4.76 17.55
C VAL A 278 19.19 -3.45 17.38
N LYS A 279 18.53 -2.97 18.44
CA LYS A 279 17.73 -1.75 18.36
C LYS A 279 18.64 -0.52 18.25
N ASN A 280 18.31 0.41 17.36
CA ASN A 280 19.02 1.67 17.22
C ASN A 280 18.65 2.64 18.35
N ARG A 281 19.61 3.48 18.75
CA ARG A 281 19.35 4.73 19.48
C ARG A 281 19.39 5.88 18.48
N ILE A 282 18.43 6.80 18.55
CA ILE A 282 18.30 7.91 17.62
C ILE A 282 18.24 9.23 18.37
N ARG A 283 18.99 10.22 17.90
CA ARG A 283 18.92 11.63 18.30
C ARG A 283 18.42 12.48 17.15
N TYR A 284 17.56 13.45 17.45
CA TYR A 284 17.22 14.53 16.53
C TYR A 284 17.91 15.82 16.97
N ILE A 285 18.43 16.57 16.01
CA ILE A 285 18.92 17.94 16.23
C ILE A 285 17.98 18.89 15.52
N PHE A 286 17.33 19.75 16.30
CA PHE A 286 16.34 20.70 15.80
C PHE A 286 16.42 22.02 16.57
N LYS A 287 16.62 23.11 15.84
CA LYS A 287 16.87 24.47 16.33
C LYS A 287 17.96 24.51 17.41
N GLY A 288 19.05 23.79 17.17
CA GLY A 288 20.18 23.67 18.10
C GLY A 288 19.92 22.85 19.36
N LYS A 289 18.74 22.23 19.51
CA LYS A 289 18.42 21.34 20.63
C LYS A 289 18.62 19.88 20.23
N GLU A 290 19.17 19.11 21.15
CA GLU A 290 19.25 17.65 21.05
C GLU A 290 18.01 17.01 21.67
N ILE A 291 17.43 16.05 20.94
CA ILE A 291 16.21 15.36 21.34
C ILE A 291 16.48 13.86 21.28
N ASP A 292 16.67 13.26 22.45
CA ASP A 292 16.96 11.85 22.62
C ASP A 292 15.73 11.13 23.18
N ALA A 293 15.17 10.20 22.41
CA ALA A 293 14.04 9.40 22.83
C ALA A 293 14.32 7.90 22.62
N ASP A 294 14.21 7.11 23.69
CA ASP A 294 14.46 5.66 23.66
C ASP A 294 13.24 4.86 23.18
N ASN A 295 12.05 5.44 23.38
CA ASN A 295 10.75 4.85 23.08
C ASN A 295 9.68 5.92 22.89
N LEU A 296 8.50 5.47 22.47
CA LEU A 296 7.36 6.34 22.22
C LEU A 296 6.96 7.19 23.44
N ASP A 297 6.93 6.61 24.64
CA ASP A 297 6.52 7.34 25.86
C ASP A 297 7.47 8.49 26.17
N SER A 298 8.79 8.24 26.04
CA SER A 298 9.81 9.29 26.20
C SER A 298 9.71 10.37 25.12
N LEU A 299 9.43 10.00 23.87
CA LEU A 299 9.23 10.94 22.77
C LEU A 299 8.01 11.82 23.03
N VAL A 300 6.86 11.23 23.36
CA VAL A 300 5.61 11.94 23.65
C VAL A 300 5.80 12.91 24.81
N ARG A 301 6.51 12.51 25.86
CA ARG A 301 6.84 13.39 26.99
C ARG A 301 7.68 14.59 26.54
N LEU A 302 8.78 14.36 25.82
CA LEU A 302 9.67 15.43 25.36
C LEU A 302 8.94 16.40 24.40
N LEU A 303 8.15 15.88 23.47
CA LEU A 303 7.35 16.71 22.57
C LEU A 303 6.31 17.53 23.33
N SER A 304 5.66 16.94 24.34
CA SER A 304 4.69 17.65 25.19
C SER A 304 5.34 18.75 26.02
N GLU A 305 6.58 18.56 26.48
CA GLU A 305 7.35 19.59 27.18
C GLU A 305 7.79 20.72 26.23
N MET A 306 8.15 20.38 24.99
CA MET A 306 8.53 21.37 23.97
C MET A 306 7.34 22.15 23.41
N PHE A 307 6.16 21.51 23.33
CA PHE A 307 4.94 22.06 22.72
C PHE A 307 3.75 21.88 23.67
N PRO A 308 3.72 22.58 24.83
CA PRO A 308 2.72 22.36 25.87
C PRO A 308 1.29 22.64 25.40
N GLU A 309 1.10 23.55 24.44
CA GLU A 309 -0.21 23.87 23.84
C GLU A 309 -0.77 22.72 22.99
N GLU A 310 0.08 21.80 22.51
CA GLU A 310 -0.30 20.66 21.65
C GLU A 310 -0.32 19.33 22.42
N LYS A 311 -0.05 19.34 23.73
CA LYS A 311 0.14 18.13 24.56
C LYS A 311 -0.97 17.09 24.37
N GLU A 312 -2.23 17.52 24.48
CA GLU A 312 -3.39 16.63 24.30
C GLU A 312 -3.38 16.00 22.90
N ASN A 313 -3.19 16.82 21.87
CA ASN A 313 -3.19 16.37 20.47
C ASN A 313 -2.01 15.43 20.16
N ILE A 314 -0.85 15.61 20.81
CA ILE A 314 0.31 14.71 20.65
C ILE A 314 -0.07 13.30 21.10
N HIS A 315 -0.70 13.18 22.28
CA HIS A 315 -1.17 11.89 22.79
C HIS A 315 -2.21 11.26 21.86
N VAL A 316 -3.21 12.03 21.42
CA VAL A 316 -4.26 11.53 20.52
C VAL A 316 -3.69 11.11 19.17
N PHE A 317 -2.76 11.87 18.58
CA PHE A 317 -2.12 11.55 17.31
C PHE A 317 -1.39 10.21 17.35
N PHE A 318 -0.56 9.96 18.37
CA PHE A 318 0.20 8.72 18.46
C PHE A 318 -0.67 7.51 18.81
N ASP A 319 -1.74 7.69 19.57
CA ASP A 319 -2.73 6.63 19.80
C ASP A 319 -3.46 6.24 18.51
N GLU A 320 -3.94 7.24 17.75
CA GLU A 320 -4.58 7.01 16.45
C GLU A 320 -3.63 6.42 15.41
N ALA A 321 -2.37 6.89 15.37
CA ALA A 321 -1.35 6.32 14.50
C ALA A 321 -1.04 4.85 14.86
N ARG A 322 -0.98 4.51 16.15
CA ARG A 322 -0.77 3.13 16.59
C ARG A 322 -1.91 2.21 16.12
N LYS A 323 -3.17 2.62 16.33
CA LYS A 323 -4.34 1.86 15.85
C LYS A 323 -4.31 1.68 14.33
N ALA A 324 -4.04 2.75 13.59
CA ALA A 324 -3.94 2.70 12.13
C ALA A 324 -2.81 1.78 11.65
N TYR A 325 -1.64 1.82 12.31
CA TYR A 325 -0.52 0.95 11.96
C TYR A 325 -0.84 -0.52 12.26
N GLU A 326 -1.40 -0.84 13.43
CA GLU A 326 -1.82 -2.21 13.76
C GLU A 326 -2.91 -2.72 12.80
N GLU A 327 -3.82 -1.86 12.37
CA GLU A 327 -4.83 -2.17 11.35
C GLU A 327 -4.25 -2.49 9.98
N CYS A 328 -3.20 -1.78 9.56
CA CYS A 328 -2.49 -2.04 8.31
C CYS A 328 -2.00 -3.50 8.24
N TYR A 329 -1.48 -4.03 9.36
CA TYR A 329 -0.88 -5.37 9.43
C TYR A 329 -1.82 -6.43 10.00
N ARG A 330 -3.09 -6.10 10.29
CA ARG A 330 -4.03 -7.06 10.89
C ARG A 330 -4.24 -8.31 10.02
N ASP A 331 -4.39 -8.13 8.71
CA ASP A 331 -4.56 -9.26 7.78
C ASP A 331 -3.22 -9.90 7.37
N ALA A 332 -2.09 -9.30 7.76
CA ALA A 332 -0.76 -9.85 7.49
C ALA A 332 -0.49 -11.15 8.27
N GLU A 333 -1.30 -11.50 9.27
CA GLU A 333 -1.19 -12.78 9.97
C GLU A 333 -1.36 -14.00 9.03
N VAL A 334 -2.07 -13.84 7.90
CA VAL A 334 -2.36 -14.94 6.96
C VAL A 334 -1.24 -15.16 5.94
N TYR A 335 -0.67 -14.08 5.40
CA TYR A 335 0.31 -14.15 4.30
C TYR A 335 1.66 -13.48 4.62
N GLY A 336 1.79 -12.97 5.84
CA GLY A 336 2.95 -12.24 6.34
C GLY A 336 3.10 -10.81 5.85
N THR A 337 2.15 -10.29 5.06
CA THR A 337 2.22 -8.94 4.49
C THR A 337 0.86 -8.25 4.44
N PRO A 338 0.81 -6.90 4.51
CA PRO A 338 -0.32 -6.16 4.01
C PRO A 338 -0.44 -6.38 2.49
N LEU A 339 -1.67 -6.26 1.96
CA LEU A 339 -1.96 -6.47 0.53
C LEU A 339 -2.57 -5.22 -0.10
N PRO A 340 -2.20 -4.88 -1.36
CA PRO A 340 -2.89 -3.85 -2.12
C PRO A 340 -4.31 -4.33 -2.47
N ALA A 341 -5.20 -3.38 -2.79
CA ALA A 341 -6.63 -3.62 -2.92
C ALA A 341 -6.98 -4.72 -3.94
N GLU A 342 -6.25 -4.82 -5.05
CA GLU A 342 -6.42 -5.87 -6.05
C GLU A 342 -6.12 -7.28 -5.52
N LEU A 343 -5.12 -7.40 -4.64
CA LEU A 343 -4.78 -8.67 -4.00
C LEU A 343 -5.72 -9.01 -2.85
N ILE A 344 -6.26 -8.01 -2.15
CA ILE A 344 -7.36 -8.22 -1.20
C ILE A 344 -8.54 -8.89 -1.91
N VAL A 345 -8.96 -8.37 -3.07
CA VAL A 345 -10.04 -8.97 -3.86
C VAL A 345 -9.68 -10.38 -4.33
N LYS A 346 -8.48 -10.58 -4.86
CA LYS A 346 -8.03 -11.88 -5.36
C LYS A 346 -8.04 -12.97 -4.29
N VAL A 347 -7.53 -12.63 -3.10
CA VAL A 347 -7.16 -13.63 -2.09
C VAL A 347 -8.24 -13.78 -1.01
N PHE A 348 -8.93 -12.70 -0.65
CA PHE A 348 -9.99 -12.72 0.37
C PHE A 348 -11.40 -12.58 -0.23
N GLY A 349 -11.51 -12.23 -1.51
CA GLY A 349 -12.78 -12.05 -2.21
C GLY A 349 -13.34 -10.62 -2.13
N GLU A 350 -14.30 -10.34 -3.01
CA GLU A 350 -14.88 -8.99 -3.20
C GLU A 350 -15.54 -8.42 -1.93
N LYS A 351 -16.11 -9.29 -1.09
CA LYS A 351 -16.73 -8.88 0.19
C LYS A 351 -15.71 -8.30 1.17
N LYS A 352 -14.46 -8.77 1.16
CA LYS A 352 -13.40 -8.25 2.03
C LYS A 352 -13.09 -6.80 1.68
N LEU A 353 -12.99 -6.47 0.38
CA LEU A 353 -12.79 -5.09 -0.07
C LEU A 353 -13.94 -4.16 0.40
N LEU A 354 -15.18 -4.64 0.31
CA LEU A 354 -16.35 -3.86 0.74
C LEU A 354 -16.35 -3.59 2.26
N ASN A 355 -15.91 -4.56 3.05
CA ASN A 355 -15.86 -4.43 4.50
C ASN A 355 -14.58 -3.76 5.01
N TYR A 356 -13.58 -3.54 4.14
CA TYR A 356 -12.24 -3.11 4.56
C TYR A 356 -12.25 -1.82 5.40
N PRO A 357 -13.00 -0.75 5.08
CA PRO A 357 -13.04 0.45 5.92
C PRO A 357 -13.80 0.27 7.23
N ARG A 358 -14.74 -0.69 7.29
CA ARG A 358 -15.39 -1.07 8.56
C ARG A 358 -14.43 -1.80 9.47
N GLU A 359 -13.63 -2.69 8.87
CA GLU A 359 -12.69 -3.54 9.57
C GLU A 359 -11.43 -2.74 9.93
N HIS A 360 -11.01 -1.78 9.10
CA HIS A 360 -9.78 -1.00 9.25
C HIS A 360 -10.06 0.52 9.24
N PRO A 361 -10.95 1.04 10.10
CA PRO A 361 -11.41 2.43 10.03
C PRO A 361 -10.28 3.46 10.22
N HIS A 362 -9.34 3.19 11.13
CA HIS A 362 -8.22 4.10 11.39
C HIS A 362 -7.25 4.06 10.23
N PHE A 363 -6.84 2.88 9.75
CA PHE A 363 -5.91 2.81 8.61
C PHE A 363 -6.51 3.40 7.32
N TYR A 364 -7.79 3.17 7.08
CA TYR A 364 -8.46 3.68 5.89
C TYR A 364 -8.52 5.21 5.82
N ASP A 365 -8.62 5.88 6.98
CA ASP A 365 -8.52 7.34 7.08
C ASP A 365 -7.15 7.87 6.60
N TRP A 366 -6.07 7.12 6.85
CA TRP A 366 -4.72 7.46 6.39
C TRP A 366 -4.49 7.15 4.89
N MET A 367 -5.24 6.24 4.29
CA MET A 367 -5.02 5.84 2.88
C MET A 367 -5.35 6.95 1.87
N ASN A 368 -6.24 7.88 2.24
CA ASN A 368 -6.80 8.87 1.32
C ASN A 368 -6.27 10.30 1.53
N LYS A 369 -5.15 10.45 2.26
CA LYS A 369 -4.59 11.75 2.65
C LYS A 369 -3.09 11.80 2.37
N THR A 370 -2.59 13.02 2.24
CA THR A 370 -1.18 13.35 2.33
C THR A 370 -0.75 13.41 3.80
N TYR A 371 0.54 13.24 4.07
CA TYR A 371 1.03 13.31 5.44
C TYR A 371 0.85 14.72 6.04
N LYS A 372 0.98 15.76 5.22
CA LYS A 372 0.65 17.13 5.63
C LYS A 372 -0.80 17.25 6.11
N GLU A 373 -1.77 16.80 5.31
CA GLU A 373 -3.19 16.84 5.70
C GLU A 373 -3.40 16.10 7.01
N LYS A 374 -2.73 14.95 7.19
CA LYS A 374 -2.85 14.18 8.43
C LYS A 374 -2.23 14.89 9.64
N LEU A 375 -1.14 15.63 9.48
CA LEU A 375 -0.55 16.43 10.55
C LEU A 375 -1.39 17.67 10.88
N ASP A 376 -1.97 18.32 9.87
CA ASP A 376 -2.82 19.50 10.02
C ASP A 376 -4.13 19.22 10.76
N GLU A 377 -4.60 17.96 10.78
CA GLU A 377 -5.75 17.53 11.57
C GLU A 377 -5.53 17.61 13.08
N TYR A 378 -4.29 17.43 13.55
CA TYR A 378 -3.97 17.34 14.97
C TYR A 378 -3.21 18.57 15.46
N PHE A 379 -2.40 19.21 14.61
CA PHE A 379 -1.45 20.21 15.07
C PHE A 379 -1.60 21.54 14.35
N ARG A 380 -1.41 22.63 15.09
CA ARG A 380 -1.27 24.00 14.56
C ARG A 380 0.18 24.45 14.55
N ASN A 381 1.00 23.96 15.47
CA ASN A 381 2.41 24.33 15.58
C ASN A 381 3.25 23.73 14.43
N GLU A 382 3.83 24.59 13.58
CA GLU A 382 4.62 24.17 12.41
C GLU A 382 5.98 23.54 12.78
N ASP A 383 6.56 23.89 13.92
CA ASP A 383 7.81 23.28 14.39
C ASP A 383 7.60 21.83 14.82
N LEU A 384 6.49 21.53 15.51
CA LEU A 384 6.11 20.17 15.86
C LEU A 384 5.87 19.32 14.60
N LYS A 385 5.16 19.85 13.60
CA LYS A 385 4.96 19.17 12.31
C LYS A 385 6.30 18.89 11.61
N THR A 386 7.22 19.85 11.63
CA THR A 386 8.56 19.70 11.05
C THR A 386 9.34 18.58 11.73
N LEU A 387 9.29 18.51 13.07
CA LEU A 387 9.93 17.45 13.84
C LEU A 387 9.33 16.07 13.54
N LEU A 388 8.01 15.96 13.43
CA LEU A 388 7.34 14.71 13.04
C LEU A 388 7.63 14.30 11.58
N CYS A 389 8.15 15.23 10.76
CA CYS A 389 8.64 14.95 9.42
C CYS A 389 10.13 14.57 9.38
N ALA A 390 10.82 14.47 10.52
CA ALA A 390 12.27 14.21 10.60
C ALA A 390 12.73 12.98 9.81
N LEU A 391 11.89 11.94 9.75
CA LEU A 391 12.22 10.69 9.06
C LEU A 391 11.65 10.61 7.63
N LEU A 392 11.10 11.69 7.06
CA LEU A 392 10.66 11.69 5.65
C LEU A 392 11.82 11.47 4.66
N GLY A 393 13.07 11.61 5.09
CA GLY A 393 14.24 11.15 4.34
C GLY A 393 14.21 9.64 4.01
N TYR A 394 13.48 8.82 4.78
CA TYR A 394 13.25 7.39 4.50
C TYR A 394 12.27 7.14 3.33
N ILE A 395 11.58 8.20 2.87
CA ILE A 395 10.64 8.16 1.75
C ILE A 395 11.21 8.95 0.56
N GLY A 396 11.83 10.09 0.82
CA GLY A 396 12.44 10.97 -0.19
C GLY A 396 11.45 11.95 -0.83
N THR A 397 10.38 12.33 -0.13
CA THR A 397 9.34 13.27 -0.59
C THR A 397 8.98 14.29 0.49
N SER A 398 8.36 15.40 0.10
CA SER A 398 7.82 16.40 1.04
C SER A 398 6.47 15.95 1.62
N PRO A 399 6.03 16.46 2.79
CA PRO A 399 4.81 15.99 3.45
C PRO A 399 3.53 16.21 2.61
N GLU A 400 3.50 17.22 1.73
CA GLU A 400 2.38 17.51 0.81
C GLU A 400 2.23 16.45 -0.28
N LYS A 401 3.31 15.74 -0.61
CA LYS A 401 3.33 14.73 -1.67
C LYS A 401 3.33 13.31 -1.13
N THR A 402 3.70 13.14 0.14
CA THR A 402 3.84 11.83 0.78
C THR A 402 2.45 11.29 1.13
N PRO A 403 2.05 10.09 0.67
CA PRO A 403 0.86 9.43 1.18
C PRO A 403 0.96 9.25 2.70
N ALA A 404 -0.10 9.59 3.44
CA ALA A 404 -0.10 9.44 4.89
C ALA A 404 0.11 7.97 5.29
N SER A 405 -0.47 7.01 4.55
CA SER A 405 -0.22 5.57 4.75
C SER A 405 1.27 5.17 4.58
N SER A 406 2.00 5.79 3.66
CA SER A 406 3.45 5.58 3.52
C SER A 406 4.22 6.23 4.66
N ALA A 407 3.84 7.44 5.10
CA ALA A 407 4.43 8.07 6.28
C ALA A 407 4.16 7.25 7.55
N LEU A 408 2.96 6.69 7.69
CA LEU A 408 2.60 5.82 8.81
C LEU A 408 3.54 4.61 8.91
N THR A 409 3.83 3.98 7.78
CA THR A 409 4.62 2.74 7.73
C THR A 409 6.13 2.96 7.69
N ALA A 410 6.62 4.07 7.11
CA ALA A 410 8.05 4.34 6.91
C ALA A 410 8.63 5.51 7.73
N CYS A 411 7.79 6.25 8.48
CA CYS A 411 8.21 7.31 9.39
C CYS A 411 7.64 7.08 10.79
N VAL A 412 6.31 7.11 10.93
CA VAL A 412 5.66 7.05 12.24
C VAL A 412 5.90 5.71 12.95
N SER A 413 5.97 4.61 12.22
CA SER A 413 6.32 3.29 12.75
C SER A 413 7.65 3.26 13.51
N TYR A 414 8.63 4.08 13.13
CA TYR A 414 9.92 4.20 13.82
C TYR A 414 9.77 4.91 15.16
N TYR A 415 8.87 5.90 15.27
CA TYR A 415 8.51 6.50 16.56
C TYR A 415 7.77 5.51 17.46
N LEU A 416 6.90 4.68 16.87
CA LEU A 416 6.07 3.72 17.60
C LEU A 416 6.87 2.51 18.13
N TYR A 417 7.68 1.88 17.27
CA TYR A 417 8.31 0.58 17.56
C TYR A 417 9.85 0.60 17.52
N GLY A 418 10.45 1.72 17.10
CA GLY A 418 11.88 1.87 16.91
C GLY A 418 12.39 1.20 15.63
N GLY A 419 13.60 1.61 15.26
CA GLY A 419 14.36 1.01 14.16
C GLY A 419 15.50 0.12 14.66
N TYR A 420 15.98 -0.76 13.79
CA TYR A 420 16.99 -1.76 14.12
C TYR A 420 18.16 -1.75 13.14
N PHE A 421 19.35 -2.02 13.67
CA PHE A 421 20.57 -2.24 12.93
C PHE A 421 20.88 -3.73 12.78
N THR A 422 21.49 -4.13 11.67
CA THR A 422 21.90 -5.52 11.42
C THR A 422 23.27 -5.80 12.04
N LYS A 423 23.33 -6.72 13.01
CA LYS A 423 24.58 -7.18 13.64
C LYS A 423 25.54 -7.74 12.57
N GLY A 424 26.81 -7.36 12.63
CA GLY A 424 27.83 -7.67 11.63
C GLY A 424 27.73 -6.86 10.33
N GLY A 425 26.86 -5.84 10.29
CA GLY A 425 26.61 -5.01 9.12
C GLY A 425 25.44 -5.50 8.25
N ALA A 426 24.95 -4.63 7.38
CA ALA A 426 23.78 -4.86 6.53
C ALA A 426 23.87 -6.15 5.68
N LEU A 427 25.07 -6.50 5.20
CA LEU A 427 25.29 -7.73 4.42
C LEU A 427 24.83 -9.00 5.14
N LYS A 428 24.87 -9.02 6.48
CA LYS A 428 24.52 -10.22 7.27
C LYS A 428 23.08 -10.66 7.08
N PHE A 429 22.16 -9.71 6.86
CA PHE A 429 20.76 -10.05 6.59
C PHE A 429 20.61 -10.73 5.22
N ALA A 430 21.20 -10.15 4.18
CA ALA A 430 21.23 -10.76 2.84
C ALA A 430 21.89 -12.14 2.86
N ASP A 431 23.01 -12.31 3.57
CA ASP A 431 23.72 -13.59 3.72
C ASP A 431 22.87 -14.65 4.42
N SER A 432 22.07 -14.25 5.41
CA SER A 432 21.16 -15.18 6.10
C SER A 432 20.07 -15.70 5.15
N LEU A 433 19.52 -14.85 4.28
CA LEU A 433 18.56 -15.28 3.25
C LEU A 433 19.21 -16.18 2.20
N ARG A 434 20.43 -15.84 1.74
CA ARG A 434 21.22 -16.70 0.85
C ARG A 434 21.43 -18.10 1.45
N LYS A 435 21.83 -18.18 2.72
CA LYS A 435 22.04 -19.46 3.41
C LYS A 435 20.79 -20.31 3.47
N VAL A 436 19.62 -19.70 3.62
CA VAL A 436 18.34 -20.41 3.54
C VAL A 436 18.11 -20.97 2.14
N ILE A 437 18.35 -20.18 1.09
CA ILE A 437 18.24 -20.64 -0.31
C ILE A 437 19.12 -21.88 -0.52
N GLU A 438 20.41 -21.78 -0.17
CA GLU A 438 21.39 -22.85 -0.36
C GLU A 438 21.08 -24.09 0.50
N LYS A 439 20.61 -23.89 1.73
CA LYS A 439 20.18 -24.97 2.64
C LYS A 439 19.07 -25.84 2.05
N TYR A 440 18.15 -25.23 1.29
CA TYR A 440 17.05 -25.94 0.63
C TYR A 440 17.34 -26.26 -0.85
N GLY A 441 18.62 -26.29 -1.25
CA GLY A 441 19.05 -26.76 -2.57
C GLY A 441 18.96 -25.74 -3.71
N GLY A 442 18.53 -24.50 -3.42
CA GLY A 442 18.64 -23.40 -4.37
C GLY A 442 20.09 -22.96 -4.58
N LYS A 443 20.35 -22.19 -5.65
CA LYS A 443 21.69 -21.69 -5.98
C LYS A 443 21.72 -20.17 -6.05
N VAL A 444 22.79 -19.57 -5.55
CA VAL A 444 23.08 -18.13 -5.70
C VAL A 444 24.42 -17.96 -6.40
N LEU A 445 24.40 -17.51 -7.65
CA LEU A 445 25.61 -17.34 -8.47
C LEU A 445 26.00 -15.87 -8.56
N LEU A 446 27.23 -15.56 -8.16
CA LEU A 446 27.81 -14.20 -8.18
C LEU A 446 28.61 -13.99 -9.47
N LYS A 447 28.80 -12.73 -9.87
CA LYS A 447 29.45 -12.37 -11.15
C LYS A 447 28.76 -12.98 -12.38
N HIS A 448 27.46 -13.23 -12.29
CA HIS A 448 26.62 -13.72 -13.37
C HIS A 448 25.63 -12.61 -13.75
N LYS A 449 26.12 -11.62 -14.50
CA LYS A 449 25.26 -10.55 -15.01
C LYS A 449 24.33 -11.13 -16.06
N VAL A 450 23.02 -10.99 -15.84
CA VAL A 450 22.02 -11.35 -16.86
C VAL A 450 22.07 -10.30 -17.97
N ASP A 451 22.24 -10.78 -19.20
CA ASP A 451 22.30 -9.94 -20.40
C ASP A 451 20.93 -9.79 -21.05
N GLU A 452 20.09 -10.84 -20.98
CA GLU A 452 18.75 -10.85 -21.58
C GLU A 452 17.80 -11.77 -20.80
N ILE A 453 16.54 -11.33 -20.65
CA ILE A 453 15.40 -12.17 -20.27
C ILE A 453 14.76 -12.67 -21.56
N LEU A 454 14.80 -13.98 -21.77
CA LEU A 454 14.34 -14.60 -23.02
C LEU A 454 12.81 -14.65 -23.04
N VAL A 455 12.21 -14.00 -24.04
CA VAL A 455 10.75 -13.91 -24.21
C VAL A 455 10.34 -14.42 -25.59
N GLU A 456 9.37 -15.33 -25.61
CA GLU A 456 8.81 -15.92 -26.83
C GLU A 456 7.29 -15.93 -26.73
N ASN A 457 6.60 -15.39 -27.74
CA ASN A 457 5.13 -15.29 -27.77
C ASN A 457 4.51 -14.64 -26.50
N GLY A 458 5.20 -13.64 -25.94
CA GLY A 458 4.76 -12.96 -24.71
C GLY A 458 4.97 -13.76 -23.42
N GLU A 459 5.70 -14.88 -23.46
CA GLU A 459 6.02 -15.72 -22.30
C GLU A 459 7.52 -15.79 -22.04
N VAL A 460 7.90 -15.89 -20.77
CA VAL A 460 9.29 -16.14 -20.36
C VAL A 460 9.73 -17.56 -20.74
N ARG A 461 10.96 -17.67 -21.24
CA ARG A 461 11.66 -18.95 -21.50
C ARG A 461 12.92 -19.16 -20.66
N GLY A 462 13.42 -18.12 -20.02
CA GLY A 462 14.62 -18.17 -19.20
C GLY A 462 15.43 -16.88 -19.28
N VAL A 463 16.73 -16.98 -19.04
CA VAL A 463 17.67 -15.86 -19.11
C VAL A 463 18.98 -16.27 -19.76
N ARG A 464 19.67 -15.30 -20.37
CA ARG A 464 21.02 -15.47 -20.92
C ARG A 464 22.07 -14.77 -20.06
N VAL A 465 23.20 -15.44 -19.82
CA VAL A 465 24.40 -14.93 -19.15
C VAL A 465 25.61 -15.32 -20.00
N GLY A 466 26.19 -14.36 -20.72
CA GLY A 466 27.18 -14.61 -21.75
C GLY A 466 26.65 -15.58 -22.81
N GLU A 467 27.37 -16.68 -23.04
CA GLU A 467 26.96 -17.74 -23.96
C GLU A 467 26.00 -18.76 -23.33
N LYS A 468 25.80 -18.71 -22.01
CA LYS A 468 25.01 -19.69 -21.28
C LYS A 468 23.55 -19.27 -21.17
N VAL A 469 22.64 -20.23 -21.34
CA VAL A 469 21.19 -20.04 -21.17
C VAL A 469 20.69 -20.88 -20.01
N PHE A 470 20.02 -20.23 -19.07
CA PHE A 470 19.30 -20.87 -17.97
C PHE A 470 17.80 -20.84 -18.27
N ARG A 471 17.14 -22.00 -18.28
CA ARG A 471 15.73 -22.13 -18.67
C ARG A 471 14.81 -22.10 -17.45
N SER A 472 13.71 -21.37 -17.57
CA SER A 472 12.62 -21.37 -16.59
C SER A 472 11.36 -20.78 -17.21
N LYS A 473 10.18 -21.25 -16.76
CA LYS A 473 8.89 -20.66 -17.09
C LYS A 473 8.56 -19.44 -16.22
N ILE A 474 9.32 -19.24 -15.15
CA ILE A 474 9.16 -18.13 -14.20
C ILE A 474 10.51 -17.42 -14.01
N VAL A 475 10.52 -16.11 -14.28
CA VAL A 475 11.63 -15.21 -13.95
C VAL A 475 11.11 -14.13 -13.01
N VAL A 476 11.80 -13.92 -11.89
CA VAL A 476 11.54 -12.84 -10.94
C VAL A 476 12.63 -11.79 -11.10
N ALA A 477 12.29 -10.64 -11.65
CA ALA A 477 13.19 -9.52 -11.76
C ALA A 477 13.21 -8.72 -10.45
N ASN A 478 14.38 -8.69 -9.81
CA ASN A 478 14.66 -7.85 -8.65
C ASN A 478 15.47 -6.60 -9.05
N ALA A 479 15.84 -6.48 -10.32
CA ALA A 479 16.34 -5.25 -10.93
C ALA A 479 15.27 -4.14 -10.94
N ASN A 480 15.69 -2.90 -11.23
CA ASN A 480 14.75 -1.81 -11.44
C ASN A 480 13.84 -2.12 -12.65
N ALA A 481 12.56 -1.71 -12.61
CA ALA A 481 11.63 -1.95 -13.71
C ALA A 481 12.08 -1.30 -15.02
N LYS A 482 12.70 -0.11 -15.01
CA LYS A 482 13.26 0.50 -16.22
C LYS A 482 14.33 -0.38 -16.85
N THR A 483 15.31 -0.82 -16.07
CA THR A 483 16.36 -1.74 -16.55
C THR A 483 15.76 -3.07 -17.02
N THR A 484 14.78 -3.61 -16.28
CA THR A 484 14.13 -4.88 -16.62
C THR A 484 13.45 -4.80 -17.98
N PHE A 485 12.62 -3.78 -18.22
CA PHE A 485 11.80 -3.71 -19.42
C PHE A 485 12.52 -3.07 -20.61
N LEU A 486 13.30 -2.01 -20.38
CA LEU A 486 13.95 -1.25 -21.45
C LEU A 486 15.28 -1.87 -21.91
N GLU A 487 15.94 -2.64 -21.04
CA GLU A 487 17.25 -3.25 -21.35
C GLU A 487 17.18 -4.78 -21.39
N LEU A 488 16.76 -5.44 -20.31
CA LEU A 488 16.86 -6.91 -20.20
C LEU A 488 15.82 -7.65 -21.06
N VAL A 489 14.60 -7.12 -21.15
CA VAL A 489 13.54 -7.68 -22.00
C VAL A 489 13.64 -7.16 -23.44
N GLY A 490 13.98 -5.87 -23.60
CA GLY A 490 13.98 -5.17 -24.88
C GLY A 490 12.62 -4.53 -25.21
N GLU A 491 12.67 -3.30 -25.72
CA GLU A 491 11.48 -2.52 -26.09
C GLU A 491 10.64 -3.18 -27.20
N ASP A 492 11.25 -3.96 -28.09
CA ASP A 492 10.57 -4.61 -29.22
C ASP A 492 9.57 -5.71 -28.80
N LYS A 493 9.65 -6.18 -27.54
CA LYS A 493 8.76 -7.21 -26.98
C LYS A 493 7.56 -6.65 -26.23
N LEU A 494 7.43 -5.32 -26.14
CA LEU A 494 6.45 -4.63 -25.30
C LEU A 494 5.57 -3.70 -26.13
N SER A 495 4.37 -3.38 -25.61
CA SER A 495 3.51 -2.39 -26.26
C SER A 495 4.09 -0.98 -26.10
N LYS A 496 3.83 -0.09 -27.06
CA LYS A 496 4.29 1.30 -27.01
C LYS A 496 3.79 2.02 -25.76
N GLU A 497 2.53 1.80 -25.40
CA GLU A 497 1.91 2.41 -24.22
C GLU A 497 2.61 1.98 -22.92
N PHE A 498 3.01 0.70 -22.82
CA PHE A 498 3.72 0.19 -21.65
C PHE A 498 5.15 0.75 -21.56
N ILE A 499 5.83 0.89 -22.70
CA ILE A 499 7.17 1.49 -22.76
C ILE A 499 7.12 2.96 -22.34
N GLU A 500 6.19 3.74 -22.88
CA GLU A 500 5.98 5.15 -22.51
C GLU A 500 5.67 5.28 -21.02
N TYR A 501 4.82 4.40 -20.50
CA TYR A 501 4.54 4.31 -19.07
C TYR A 501 5.82 4.09 -18.26
N ILE A 502 6.61 3.04 -18.55
CA ILE A 502 7.86 2.75 -17.81
C ILE A 502 8.86 3.90 -17.92
N LYS A 503 9.01 4.54 -19.10
CA LYS A 503 9.90 5.68 -19.30
C LYS A 503 9.47 6.89 -18.46
N SER A 504 8.17 7.16 -18.35
CA SER A 504 7.61 8.28 -17.60
C SER A 504 7.77 8.18 -16.08
N LEU A 505 8.02 6.99 -15.54
CA LEU A 505 8.25 6.81 -14.10
C LEU A 505 9.48 7.58 -13.65
N LYS A 506 9.28 8.57 -12.78
CA LYS A 506 10.38 9.37 -12.23
C LYS A 506 11.15 8.57 -11.17
N MET A 507 12.47 8.66 -11.21
CA MET A 507 13.34 8.06 -10.19
C MET A 507 13.21 8.80 -8.84
N SER A 508 13.38 8.09 -7.73
CA SER A 508 13.47 8.72 -6.41
C SER A 508 14.73 9.57 -6.30
N PRO A 509 14.86 10.42 -5.26
CA PRO A 509 16.16 11.00 -4.93
C PRO A 509 17.24 9.94 -4.73
N SER A 510 18.49 10.36 -4.88
CA SER A 510 19.69 9.63 -4.46
C SER A 510 20.27 10.31 -3.22
N CYS A 511 21.37 9.77 -2.68
CA CYS A 511 22.14 10.38 -1.61
C CYS A 511 23.62 10.57 -1.98
N PHE A 512 24.34 11.27 -1.10
CA PHE A 512 25.78 11.27 -1.02
C PHE A 512 26.19 10.78 0.38
N MET A 513 27.20 9.92 0.46
CA MET A 513 27.66 9.32 1.71
C MET A 513 29.17 9.50 1.89
N VAL A 514 29.61 9.83 3.10
CA VAL A 514 31.01 9.85 3.53
C VAL A 514 31.21 8.78 4.58
N PHE A 515 32.19 7.92 4.39
CA PHE A 515 32.53 6.83 5.31
C PHE A 515 33.83 7.15 6.02
N LEU A 516 33.80 7.23 7.35
CA LEU A 516 34.93 7.61 8.18
C LEU A 516 35.26 6.52 9.20
N GLY A 517 36.52 6.10 9.22
CA GLY A 517 37.09 5.41 10.37
C GLY A 517 37.93 6.42 11.15
N VAL A 518 37.63 6.59 12.44
CA VAL A 518 38.25 7.59 13.30
C VAL A 518 38.89 6.95 14.53
N ASP A 519 39.98 7.53 15.03
CA ASP A 519 40.61 7.12 16.29
C ASP A 519 40.09 7.92 17.50
N MET A 520 38.75 8.02 17.56
CA MET A 520 38.01 8.63 18.66
C MET A 520 37.07 7.61 19.30
N ASP A 521 36.84 7.77 20.61
CA ASP A 521 35.71 7.14 21.29
C ASP A 521 34.44 7.97 21.03
N LEU A 522 33.45 7.34 20.39
CA LEU A 522 32.15 7.94 20.09
C LEU A 522 31.02 7.21 20.83
N SER A 523 31.32 6.33 21.80
CA SER A 523 30.34 5.45 22.45
C SER A 523 29.21 6.19 23.19
N HIS A 524 29.45 7.44 23.61
CA HIS A 524 28.43 8.30 24.24
C HIS A 524 27.37 8.81 23.25
N TYR A 525 27.67 8.84 21.95
CA TYR A 525 26.70 9.24 20.92
C TYR A 525 25.68 8.11 20.63
N PRO A 526 24.46 8.44 20.19
CA PRO A 526 23.50 7.45 19.71
C PRO A 526 24.02 6.73 18.45
N THR A 527 23.31 5.69 18.00
CA THR A 527 23.66 5.04 16.73
C THR A 527 23.38 5.96 15.55
N ILE A 528 22.28 6.71 15.59
CA ILE A 528 21.84 7.60 14.52
C ILE A 528 21.64 9.01 15.09
N ILE A 529 22.16 10.00 14.39
CA ILE A 529 21.88 11.41 14.62
C ILE A 529 21.24 11.98 13.36
N GLN A 530 20.04 12.52 13.46
CA GLN A 530 19.36 13.22 12.37
C GLN A 530 19.43 14.72 12.62
N ASN A 531 20.21 15.44 11.82
CA ASN A 531 20.35 16.88 11.91
C ASN A 531 19.38 17.56 10.93
N LEU A 532 18.24 18.03 11.48
CA LEU A 532 17.19 18.68 10.70
C LEU A 532 17.55 20.11 10.32
N ASP A 533 18.38 20.79 11.13
CA ASP A 533 18.80 22.17 10.89
C ASP A 533 19.67 22.30 9.64
N GLU A 534 20.50 21.29 9.36
CA GLU A 534 21.43 21.29 8.22
C GLU A 534 21.16 20.18 7.18
N GLY A 535 20.14 19.34 7.41
CA GLY A 535 19.64 18.37 6.42
C GLY A 535 20.58 17.18 6.15
N TYR A 536 21.18 16.59 7.18
CA TYR A 536 22.02 15.39 7.05
C TYR A 536 21.89 14.45 8.26
N GLY A 537 22.26 13.19 8.06
CA GLY A 537 22.33 12.18 9.10
C GLY A 537 23.77 11.71 9.37
N ILE A 538 24.05 11.31 10.60
CA ILE A 538 25.26 10.59 11.00
C ILE A 538 24.85 9.22 11.54
N LEU A 539 25.41 8.17 10.98
CA LEU A 539 25.25 6.79 11.42
C LEU A 539 26.58 6.28 11.98
N ILE A 540 26.65 6.02 13.28
CA ILE A 540 27.82 5.49 13.97
C ILE A 540 27.64 3.99 14.12
N ASN A 541 27.97 3.24 13.07
CA ASN A 541 27.74 1.79 12.97
C ASN A 541 28.34 1.03 14.17
N SER A 542 29.51 1.45 14.63
CA SER A 542 30.20 0.84 15.77
C SER A 542 29.45 0.97 17.11
N ASN A 543 28.53 1.93 17.23
CA ASN A 543 27.71 2.09 18.43
C ASN A 543 26.51 1.13 18.47
N ALA A 544 26.07 0.62 17.31
CA ALA A 544 25.13 -0.51 17.27
C ALA A 544 25.87 -1.85 17.42
N ASP A 545 27.03 -1.98 16.79
CA ASP A 545 27.84 -3.19 16.85
C ASP A 545 29.34 -2.86 16.92
N PRO A 546 29.96 -2.98 18.12
CA PRO A 546 31.38 -2.68 18.31
C PRO A 546 32.33 -3.48 17.41
N SER A 547 31.91 -4.63 16.88
CA SER A 547 32.76 -5.46 16.00
C SER A 547 33.05 -4.81 14.63
N LEU A 548 32.37 -3.72 14.29
CA LEU A 548 32.52 -3.03 13.00
C LEU A 548 33.69 -2.04 12.96
N ALA A 549 34.34 -1.79 14.10
CA ALA A 549 35.53 -0.95 14.22
C ALA A 549 36.58 -1.60 15.15
N PRO A 550 37.86 -1.22 15.03
CA PRO A 550 38.88 -1.61 16.00
C PRO A 550 38.56 -1.07 17.40
N GLU A 551 39.07 -1.75 18.43
CA GLU A 551 38.98 -1.27 19.82
C GLU A 551 39.55 0.15 19.97
N GLY A 552 38.84 0.98 20.75
CA GLY A 552 39.16 2.39 20.96
C GLY A 552 38.97 3.29 19.73
N LYS A 553 38.30 2.80 18.68
CA LYS A 553 38.02 3.54 17.44
C LYS A 553 36.55 3.44 17.07
N ALA A 554 36.09 4.35 16.21
CA ALA A 554 34.72 4.36 15.74
C ALA A 554 34.63 4.39 14.21
N GLY A 555 33.59 3.76 13.68
CA GLY A 555 33.22 3.82 12.27
C GLY A 555 31.91 4.56 12.11
N LEU A 556 31.92 5.67 11.36
CA LEU A 556 30.72 6.46 11.10
C LEU A 556 30.49 6.72 9.61
N THR A 557 29.25 7.01 9.27
CA THR A 557 28.79 7.34 7.93
C THR A 557 27.96 8.61 7.99
N ILE A 558 28.36 9.63 7.25
CA ILE A 558 27.60 10.89 7.11
C ILE A 558 26.83 10.81 5.79
N LEU A 559 25.54 11.11 5.79
CA LEU A 559 24.70 11.05 4.59
C LEU A 559 23.78 12.25 4.45
N THR A 560 23.55 12.67 3.20
CA THR A 560 22.53 13.67 2.83
C THR A 560 21.94 13.32 1.47
N LEU A 561 20.77 13.85 1.14
CA LEU A 561 20.19 13.70 -0.19
C LEU A 561 21.07 14.42 -1.22
N ALA A 562 21.16 13.85 -2.42
CA ALA A 562 21.95 14.41 -3.50
C ALA A 562 21.31 14.12 -4.86
N ASN A 563 21.44 15.07 -5.78
CA ASN A 563 20.95 14.92 -7.13
C ASN A 563 22.00 14.25 -8.03
N TYR A 564 21.57 13.29 -8.85
CA TYR A 564 22.44 12.58 -9.78
C TYR A 564 23.12 13.50 -10.80
N TYR A 565 22.42 14.54 -11.23
CA TYR A 565 22.89 15.46 -12.27
C TYR A 565 23.89 16.51 -11.75
N ASP A 566 24.05 16.64 -10.43
CA ASP A 566 25.06 17.54 -9.81
C ASP A 566 26.49 16.99 -9.90
N PHE A 567 26.64 15.75 -10.35
CA PHE A 567 27.93 15.06 -10.44
C PHE A 567 28.33 14.85 -11.91
N PRO A 568 29.53 15.31 -12.32
CA PRO A 568 30.09 15.04 -13.64
C PRO A 568 30.22 13.53 -13.92
N LYS A 569 30.59 13.20 -15.16
CA LYS A 569 30.85 11.82 -15.57
C LYS A 569 31.84 11.15 -14.60
N ARG A 570 31.44 9.99 -14.06
CA ARG A 570 32.22 9.26 -13.06
C ARG A 570 33.62 8.95 -13.58
N GLY A 571 34.62 9.21 -12.73
CA GLY A 571 36.04 8.92 -13.03
C GLY A 571 36.79 10.05 -13.72
N THR A 572 36.15 11.17 -14.08
CA THR A 572 36.87 12.38 -14.53
C THR A 572 37.54 13.08 -13.34
N LYS A 573 38.54 13.91 -13.64
CA LYS A 573 39.19 14.78 -12.64
C LYS A 573 38.16 15.67 -11.92
N GLU A 574 37.27 16.30 -12.70
CA GLU A 574 36.19 17.15 -12.19
C GLU A 574 35.24 16.40 -11.24
N TYR A 575 34.87 15.16 -11.57
CA TYR A 575 34.07 14.31 -10.68
C TYR A 575 34.78 14.04 -9.36
N LEU A 576 36.08 13.73 -9.40
CA LEU A 576 36.88 13.46 -8.19
C LEU A 576 37.02 14.70 -7.31
N GLU A 577 37.24 15.87 -7.92
CA GLU A 577 37.31 17.16 -7.23
C GLU A 577 35.97 17.53 -6.60
N ARG A 578 34.86 17.41 -7.34
CA ARG A 578 33.50 17.65 -6.84
C ARG A 578 33.16 16.72 -5.68
N LYS A 579 33.46 15.43 -5.83
CA LYS A 579 33.25 14.41 -4.77
C LYS A 579 34.06 14.75 -3.51
N LYS A 580 35.34 15.14 -3.66
CA LYS A 580 36.19 15.51 -2.52
C LYS A 580 35.70 16.79 -1.83
N ALA A 581 35.34 17.81 -2.60
CA ALA A 581 34.82 19.07 -2.07
C ALA A 581 33.53 18.84 -1.24
N PHE A 582 32.60 18.06 -1.77
CA PHE A 582 31.33 17.77 -1.10
C PHE A 582 31.53 16.90 0.15
N ALA A 583 32.46 15.92 0.12
CA ALA A 583 32.82 15.16 1.31
C ALA A 583 33.40 16.06 2.41
N ASN A 584 34.30 16.98 2.06
CA ASN A 584 34.89 17.91 3.02
C ASN A 584 33.84 18.86 3.62
N GLU A 585 32.86 19.31 2.84
CA GLU A 585 31.75 20.11 3.35
C GLU A 585 30.94 19.35 4.40
N LEU A 586 30.58 18.09 4.11
CA LEU A 586 29.82 17.27 5.06
C LEU A 586 30.60 16.93 6.33
N ILE A 587 31.91 16.67 6.22
CA ILE A 587 32.77 16.46 7.39
C ILE A 587 32.78 17.71 8.28
N LYS A 588 32.93 18.91 7.69
CA LYS A 588 32.88 20.18 8.44
C LYS A 588 31.55 20.41 9.14
N LYS A 589 30.43 20.01 8.52
CA LYS A 589 29.10 20.07 9.14
C LYS A 589 29.00 19.10 10.32
N ALA A 590 29.42 17.85 10.13
CA ALA A 590 29.40 16.83 11.18
C ALA A 590 30.32 17.17 12.35
N GLU A 591 31.43 17.88 12.11
CA GLU A 591 32.36 18.33 13.15
C GLU A 591 31.73 19.32 14.15
N LYS A 592 30.67 20.03 13.76
CA LYS A 592 29.88 20.86 14.69
C LYS A 592 29.17 20.03 15.76
N ILE A 593 28.86 18.76 15.44
CA ILE A 593 28.19 17.81 16.35
C ILE A 593 29.21 16.91 17.05
N ILE A 594 30.30 16.58 16.36
CA ILE A 594 31.41 15.76 16.86
C ILE A 594 32.69 16.61 16.80
N PRO A 595 32.98 17.42 17.84
CA PRO A 595 34.14 18.31 17.84
C PRO A 595 35.46 17.55 17.62
N GLY A 596 36.34 18.11 16.78
CA GLY A 596 37.64 17.51 16.45
C GLY A 596 37.57 16.36 15.43
N LEU A 597 36.39 16.06 14.86
CA LEU A 597 36.19 14.92 13.95
C LEU A 597 37.24 14.87 12.83
N SER A 598 37.57 16.00 12.21
CA SER A 598 38.45 16.04 11.04
C SER A 598 39.90 15.70 11.34
N GLU A 599 40.38 15.96 12.56
CA GLU A 599 41.76 15.70 13.00
C GLU A 599 42.02 14.21 13.24
N HIS A 600 40.95 13.45 13.51
CA HIS A 600 41.00 12.04 13.90
C HIS A 600 40.68 11.06 12.76
N ILE A 601 40.56 11.53 11.52
CA ILE A 601 40.21 10.68 10.37
C ILE A 601 41.42 9.83 9.95
N ILE A 602 41.31 8.51 10.10
CA ILE A 602 42.34 7.54 9.66
C ILE A 602 41.92 6.71 8.43
N VAL A 603 40.62 6.71 8.10
CA VAL A 603 40.04 6.15 6.88
C VAL A 603 38.96 7.09 6.37
N GLN A 604 38.99 7.43 5.09
CA GLN A 604 37.93 8.17 4.42
C GLN A 604 37.61 7.53 3.06
N ASP A 605 36.34 7.29 2.80
CA ASP A 605 35.80 6.96 1.48
C ASP A 605 34.50 7.74 1.27
N ALA A 606 33.98 7.81 0.05
CA ALA A 606 32.69 8.45 -0.21
C ALA A 606 31.94 7.80 -1.39
N ALA A 607 30.63 7.93 -1.41
CA ALA A 607 29.76 7.48 -2.49
C ALA A 607 28.87 8.63 -2.99
N THR A 608 28.77 8.74 -4.31
CA THR A 608 27.88 9.69 -5.01
C THR A 608 26.70 8.93 -5.64
N PRO A 609 25.68 9.61 -6.16
CA PRO A 609 24.66 8.97 -7.01
C PRO A 609 25.25 8.11 -8.14
N LYS A 610 26.29 8.61 -8.82
CA LYS A 610 27.05 7.87 -9.84
C LYS A 610 27.76 6.60 -9.30
N THR A 611 28.13 6.59 -8.02
CA THR A 611 28.72 5.41 -7.37
C THR A 611 27.64 4.35 -7.17
N PHE A 612 26.47 4.73 -6.67
CA PHE A 612 25.36 3.79 -6.47
C PHE A 612 24.94 3.16 -7.79
N GLU A 613 24.69 3.96 -8.83
CA GLU A 613 24.35 3.46 -10.17
C GLU A 613 25.37 2.42 -10.68
N ARG A 614 26.67 2.67 -10.49
CA ARG A 614 27.72 1.73 -10.92
C ARG A 614 27.61 0.37 -10.23
N TYR A 615 27.35 0.36 -8.92
CA TYR A 615 27.41 -0.87 -8.12
C TYR A 615 26.08 -1.61 -8.06
N THR A 616 24.95 -0.92 -8.19
CA THR A 616 23.62 -1.52 -8.07
C THR A 616 22.87 -1.61 -9.40
N SER A 617 23.38 -0.96 -10.45
CA SER A 617 22.66 -0.72 -11.72
C SER A 617 21.32 -0.01 -11.55
N MET A 618 21.11 0.64 -10.40
CA MET A 618 19.91 1.43 -10.17
C MET A 618 20.02 2.74 -10.97
N PRO A 619 19.10 3.03 -11.90
CA PRO A 619 19.15 4.26 -12.68
C PRO A 619 19.22 5.49 -11.77
N GLU A 620 20.08 6.43 -12.13
CA GLU A 620 20.31 7.67 -11.38
C GLU A 620 20.82 7.46 -9.93
N GLY A 621 21.21 6.23 -9.57
CA GLY A 621 21.63 5.88 -8.21
C GLY A 621 20.52 5.97 -7.16
N ALA A 622 19.26 6.03 -7.60
CA ALA A 622 18.08 6.30 -6.77
C ALA A 622 17.92 5.30 -5.60
N ILE A 623 17.78 5.79 -4.37
CA ILE A 623 17.80 4.92 -3.19
C ILE A 623 16.46 4.20 -2.89
N TYR A 624 15.35 4.63 -3.52
CA TYR A 624 14.01 4.05 -3.36
C TYR A 624 13.38 3.61 -4.70
N ALA A 625 14.20 3.38 -5.73
CA ALA A 625 13.79 3.14 -7.11
C ALA A 625 13.01 4.34 -7.69
N PHE A 626 11.67 4.31 -7.65
CA PHE A 626 10.83 5.41 -8.17
C PHE A 626 10.41 6.40 -7.08
N ASP A 627 10.01 7.60 -7.51
CA ASP A 627 9.39 8.63 -6.67
C ASP A 627 8.27 8.02 -5.80
N GLN A 628 8.16 8.45 -4.54
CA GLN A 628 7.20 7.88 -3.57
C GLN A 628 5.99 8.80 -3.33
N SER A 629 5.80 9.81 -4.18
CA SER A 629 4.65 10.72 -4.10
C SER A 629 3.34 10.00 -4.39
N ILE A 630 2.24 10.51 -3.85
CA ILE A 630 0.88 9.96 -3.93
C ILE A 630 0.37 9.67 -5.34
N ASP A 631 0.84 10.43 -6.33
CA ASP A 631 0.45 10.26 -7.73
C ASP A 631 1.29 9.19 -8.47
N THR A 632 2.32 8.63 -7.84
CA THR A 632 3.20 7.66 -8.50
C THR A 632 2.53 6.30 -8.62
N LYS A 633 2.19 5.94 -9.86
CA LYS A 633 1.61 4.63 -10.19
C LYS A 633 2.71 3.63 -10.51
N ARG A 634 3.13 2.85 -9.52
CA ARG A 634 4.14 1.79 -9.69
C ARG A 634 3.61 0.63 -10.54
N PRO A 635 4.49 -0.07 -11.29
CA PRO A 635 4.09 -1.25 -12.05
C PRO A 635 3.59 -2.35 -11.11
N CYS A 636 2.62 -3.12 -11.57
CA CYS A 636 2.18 -4.32 -10.88
C CYS A 636 3.33 -5.33 -10.77
N PHE A 637 3.35 -6.12 -9.70
CA PHE A 637 4.35 -7.19 -9.53
C PHE A 637 4.22 -8.31 -10.59
N LYS A 638 3.05 -8.44 -11.23
CA LYS A 638 2.84 -9.27 -12.43
C LYS A 638 2.88 -8.37 -13.66
N THR A 639 3.64 -8.77 -14.66
CA THR A 639 3.96 -7.93 -15.81
C THR A 639 3.15 -8.34 -17.06
N PRO A 640 3.16 -7.54 -18.14
CA PRO A 640 2.58 -7.94 -19.43
C PRO A 640 3.18 -9.22 -20.03
N ILE A 641 4.38 -9.63 -19.59
CA ILE A 641 5.02 -10.86 -20.03
C ILE A 641 4.67 -11.96 -19.05
N LYS A 642 4.01 -13.01 -19.55
CA LYS A 642 3.62 -14.16 -18.73
C LYS A 642 4.85 -14.89 -18.20
N GLY A 643 4.87 -15.14 -16.90
CA GLY A 643 6.01 -15.74 -16.21
C GLY A 643 7.05 -14.73 -15.71
N LEU A 644 6.97 -13.45 -16.08
CA LEU A 644 7.87 -12.41 -15.56
C LEU A 644 7.21 -11.67 -14.40
N TYR A 645 7.79 -11.80 -13.21
CA TYR A 645 7.42 -11.09 -11.99
C TYR A 645 8.41 -9.98 -11.65
N LEU A 646 7.97 -8.99 -10.86
CA LEU A 646 8.82 -8.01 -10.18
C LEU A 646 8.79 -8.29 -8.66
N ALA A 647 9.96 -8.35 -8.03
CA ALA A 647 10.09 -8.45 -6.56
C ALA A 647 11.17 -7.49 -6.06
N SER A 648 10.94 -6.19 -6.24
CA SER A 648 11.89 -5.12 -5.92
C SER A 648 11.18 -3.85 -5.45
N ALA A 649 11.96 -2.82 -5.11
CA ALA A 649 11.43 -1.49 -4.78
C ALA A 649 10.66 -0.83 -5.93
N SER A 650 10.69 -1.39 -7.15
CA SER A 650 9.96 -0.86 -8.30
C SER A 650 8.44 -1.06 -8.22
N THR A 651 7.98 -2.04 -7.43
CA THR A 651 6.55 -2.38 -7.28
C THR A 651 6.07 -2.09 -5.85
N PHE A 652 4.81 -2.38 -5.55
CA PHE A 652 4.25 -2.28 -4.21
C PHE A 652 5.08 -3.08 -3.18
N PRO A 653 5.29 -2.55 -1.96
CA PRO A 653 4.84 -1.24 -1.46
C PRO A 653 5.72 -0.05 -1.88
N GLY A 654 6.99 -0.29 -2.24
CA GLY A 654 7.93 0.76 -2.61
C GLY A 654 9.34 0.51 -2.07
N GLY A 655 10.06 1.59 -1.79
CA GLY A 655 11.44 1.54 -1.29
C GLY A 655 11.53 1.25 0.22
N GLY A 656 12.70 0.75 0.65
CA GLY A 656 12.98 0.39 2.05
C GLY A 656 13.02 -1.12 2.27
N VAL A 657 13.79 -1.56 3.29
CA VAL A 657 14.03 -3.00 3.56
C VAL A 657 12.73 -3.74 3.85
N GLU A 658 11.88 -3.18 4.72
CA GLU A 658 10.58 -3.75 5.05
C GLU A 658 9.68 -3.88 3.79
N ALA A 659 9.61 -2.83 2.99
CA ALA A 659 8.79 -2.80 1.78
C ALA A 659 9.24 -3.86 0.75
N VAL A 660 10.55 -4.00 0.51
CA VAL A 660 11.03 -5.01 -0.44
C VAL A 660 10.91 -6.44 0.10
N VAL A 661 10.94 -6.65 1.41
CA VAL A 661 10.56 -7.93 2.04
C VAL A 661 9.10 -8.26 1.71
N ILE A 662 8.19 -7.31 1.91
CA ILE A 662 6.77 -7.48 1.54
C ILE A 662 6.64 -7.83 0.05
N SER A 663 7.34 -7.11 -0.83
CA SER A 663 7.35 -7.38 -2.28
C SER A 663 7.79 -8.81 -2.60
N GLY A 664 8.88 -9.28 -1.98
CA GLY A 664 9.38 -10.65 -2.14
C GLY A 664 8.41 -11.73 -1.64
N MET A 665 7.75 -11.48 -0.50
CA MET A 665 6.74 -12.36 0.08
C MET A 665 5.49 -12.47 -0.80
N ILE A 666 4.97 -11.34 -1.30
CA ILE A 666 3.85 -11.30 -2.23
C ILE A 666 4.16 -12.12 -3.49
N CYS A 667 5.34 -11.92 -4.07
CA CYS A 667 5.77 -12.66 -5.25
C CYS A 667 5.85 -14.18 -4.98
N ALA A 668 6.46 -14.58 -3.86
CA ALA A 668 6.55 -15.99 -3.49
C ALA A 668 5.16 -16.62 -3.25
N ASN A 669 4.25 -15.88 -2.60
CA ASN A 669 2.89 -16.35 -2.34
C ASN A 669 2.07 -16.50 -3.63
N ASP A 670 2.17 -15.57 -4.59
CA ASP A 670 1.48 -15.70 -5.89
C ASP A 670 1.99 -16.90 -6.69
N ILE A 671 3.32 -17.10 -6.75
CA ILE A 671 3.92 -18.26 -7.43
C ILE A 671 3.45 -19.59 -6.81
N CYS A 672 3.25 -19.60 -5.49
CA CYS A 672 2.72 -20.77 -4.77
C CYS A 672 1.19 -20.89 -4.83
N GLY A 673 0.49 -19.95 -5.48
CA GLY A 673 -0.96 -19.95 -5.61
C GLY A 673 -1.73 -19.57 -4.34
N TRP A 674 -1.14 -18.74 -3.47
CA TRP A 674 -1.77 -18.25 -2.23
C TRP A 674 -2.31 -19.35 -1.29
N LYS A 675 -1.65 -20.51 -1.28
CA LYS A 675 -1.97 -21.56 -0.30
C LYS A 675 -1.67 -21.04 1.10
N LYS A 676 -2.63 -21.18 2.03
CA LYS A 676 -2.40 -20.89 3.46
C LYS A 676 -1.31 -21.84 3.96
N SER A 677 -0.24 -21.26 4.51
CA SER A 677 0.89 -21.98 5.12
C SER A 677 0.48 -22.69 6.39
#